data_AF-A0A3L6RT74-F1
#
_entry.id   AF-A0A3L6RT74-F1
#
_cell.length_a   1.000
_cell.length_b   1.000
_cell.length_c   1.000
_cell.angle_alpha   90.00
_cell.angle_beta   90.00
_cell.angle_gamma   90.00
#
_symmetry.space_group_name_H-M   'P 1'
#
loop_
_entity.id
_entity.type
_entity.pdbx_description
1 polymer ?
#
loop_
_entity_poly.entity_id
_entity_poly.type
_entity_poly.pdbx_seq_one_letter_code
_entity_poly.pdbx_strand_id
1 'polypeptide(L)'
;MDRQLSPQEWEQLLDDFSSSSSSSPSRRHRWLHLPLLDLAVSSLPRRDLPSHLKPLLLSLIDDHLLPPSPRSLPILLTSFLSFPPDHPLRDHLLVTVVSAFASALAAPVSKDHDAPPLAALVDALLAAANRPNHAPDRAARALACDALRALDAALPGLLAQALGHLYALAAAERSPAAQSYLLLLASAARHAVRLGRLGATASILAVAGPPTPFSVPAHLLSPPAASMATPPSEVNVRDIRKVLALLMDRPQVLTPAAAMEMTAILAEIASAVLKWAPAIAAHIKVHFGGMLYSSNPMLLHSLLTLFLQFPDAFGAEDERTMARRLALAAREAHRPLASRLLALHWLLGSTMFRKLVPGLAPWFYPNLFDPLALKAKKLDCLAYVAAQVDGDKVAGGRATEQATALLDDGLVCVSAFRWLPAWSTETGVAFRALHRVLIIAAPHGTEDTRCSGAGELLNSTIFHHLQAILVDMASEHQGLVPVIAEFTNRLLACNSHQWAGEQLLRTLDERLLPRLEPGYQLASYYPLFEEIAQNETVPQLCLIELLTKQMVSLTKKHGPDTELKSWSQGSKVVGICRVMLKHHHSSHIFLPLSHLLVLIIESFPDLEVRDHARICLRMLSCVPGKKLRHLMGVGEQPSGITPSHPGSLFDIPSPHPAQDLTSMTDMASYIHLERIVPLVVKQSWALTLPNFSVHSRPSGHILSIQDVSSTPSEQEKPTGPMIERIGYTQETLRVMDSKGAETLQILRRYFACIPDYLHSSGLKIRIPCTFRFDSEPFNDAWRSDSPVSGSDEADELPALYAVMIKFSSSAQFGKIPSCHVPFILGEPPGSGMDIVPIDNQNREESSYCASVVIELEPREPSPGLIDVSIAANTENCQVLSGSLKPVTIGIEDMFMMASVPPDTPKEGVAVYYQDLFHALWEACDSSSNTGRETFPLSGGKGSAAINGTRSVKLMEVTPKVLIGAVERYLASFVVSVAGDSLVTILRGNGIIKNIVWEESVSDASVGADALVPYSPDSNLQLQLIDDDDIGVGSERYGHESKRDMGVMRVMIFLPPRYHLLFLMEVGCASTLVRIRTDHWPYLAYVDEYLEALIS
;
A
#
# COMPACT_ATOMS: atom_id res chain seq x y z
N MET A 1 -10.97 70.19 36.31
CA MET A 1 -10.42 70.40 34.96
C MET A 1 -11.63 70.31 34.05
N ASP A 2 -12.30 71.44 33.86
CA ASP A 2 -13.73 71.48 33.54
C ASP A 2 -13.90 71.87 32.07
N ARG A 3 -13.47 71.01 31.14
CA ARG A 3 -13.74 71.21 29.72
C ARG A 3 -15.08 70.58 29.38
N GLN A 4 -16.13 71.39 29.25
CA GLN A 4 -17.44 70.93 28.76
C GLN A 4 -17.48 70.96 27.23
N LEU A 5 -18.01 69.91 26.61
CA LEU A 5 -18.21 69.85 25.16
C LEU A 5 -19.50 70.59 24.76
N SER A 6 -19.44 71.30 23.64
CA SER A 6 -20.59 71.95 23.01
C SER A 6 -21.48 70.93 22.28
N PRO A 7 -22.75 71.24 21.98
CA PRO A 7 -23.65 70.34 21.24
C PRO A 7 -23.08 69.91 19.87
N GLN A 8 -22.40 70.82 19.16
CA GLN A 8 -21.77 70.53 17.86
C GLN A 8 -20.57 69.58 17.98
N GLU A 9 -19.78 69.71 19.05
CA GLU A 9 -18.68 68.76 19.33
C GLU A 9 -19.23 67.37 19.70
N TRP A 10 -20.39 67.30 20.35
CA TRP A 10 -21.06 66.02 20.63
C TRP A 10 -21.59 65.34 19.36
N GLU A 11 -22.20 66.10 18.44
CA GLU A 11 -22.63 65.59 17.13
C GLU A 11 -21.45 65.03 16.34
N GLN A 12 -20.34 65.78 16.25
CA GLN A 12 -19.13 65.35 15.55
C GLN A 12 -18.52 64.09 16.18
N LEU A 13 -18.53 63.99 17.50
CA LEU A 13 -18.05 62.81 18.22
C LEU A 13 -18.94 61.59 17.92
N LEU A 14 -20.26 61.72 17.96
CA LEU A 14 -21.20 60.63 17.69
C LEU A 14 -21.09 60.12 16.23
N ASP A 15 -20.88 61.02 15.27
CA ASP A 15 -20.61 60.66 13.87
C ASP A 15 -19.29 59.87 13.71
N ASP A 16 -18.24 60.27 14.42
CA ASP A 16 -16.94 59.57 14.40
C ASP A 16 -17.00 58.16 15.03
N PHE A 17 -17.93 57.92 15.97
CA PHE A 17 -18.13 56.60 16.59
C PHE A 17 -19.10 55.70 15.79
N SER A 18 -20.14 56.26 15.16
CA SER A 18 -21.18 55.52 14.42
C SER A 18 -20.76 54.99 13.04
N SER A 19 -19.70 55.54 12.42
CA SER A 19 -19.20 55.03 11.14
C SER A 19 -18.54 53.64 11.31
N SER A 20 -19.31 52.55 11.13
CA SER A 20 -18.87 51.17 11.37
C SER A 20 -17.99 50.56 10.26
N SER A 21 -17.49 51.34 9.31
CA SER A 21 -16.49 50.84 8.37
C SER A 21 -15.12 50.81 9.05
N SER A 22 -14.47 49.65 9.02
CA SER A 22 -13.12 49.30 9.49
C SER A 22 -11.96 50.16 8.93
N SER A 23 -12.24 51.35 8.37
CA SER A 23 -11.33 52.13 7.54
C SER A 23 -10.68 53.35 8.20
N SER A 24 -10.96 53.71 9.48
CA SER A 24 -10.14 54.77 10.14
C SER A 24 -10.16 54.78 11.68
N PRO A 25 -9.31 53.98 12.37
CA PRO A 25 -9.08 54.14 13.82
C PRO A 25 -8.56 55.55 14.20
N SER A 26 -7.95 56.28 13.25
CA SER A 26 -7.34 57.60 13.44
C SER A 26 -8.31 58.73 13.83
N ARG A 27 -9.61 58.65 13.48
CA ARG A 27 -10.58 59.69 13.87
C ARG A 27 -10.99 59.58 15.34
N ARG A 28 -11.19 58.35 15.83
CA ARG A 28 -11.53 58.07 17.24
C ARG A 28 -10.41 58.48 18.19
N HIS A 29 -9.14 58.32 17.79
CA HIS A 29 -7.98 58.74 18.59
C HIS A 29 -7.98 60.23 18.97
N ARG A 30 -8.66 61.08 18.19
CA ARG A 30 -8.82 62.51 18.52
C ARG A 30 -9.57 62.72 19.83
N TRP A 31 -10.45 61.82 20.24
CA TRP A 31 -11.33 62.02 21.39
C TRP A 31 -10.89 61.25 22.65
N LEU A 32 -10.03 60.23 22.50
CA LEU A 32 -9.60 59.33 23.59
C LEU A 32 -8.77 60.01 24.70
N HIS A 33 -8.24 61.22 24.48
CA HIS A 33 -7.50 61.97 25.51
C HIS A 33 -8.43 62.68 26.50
N LEU A 34 -9.74 62.71 26.24
CA LEU A 34 -10.75 63.30 27.11
C LEU A 34 -11.39 62.22 27.99
N PRO A 35 -11.83 62.55 29.23
CA PRO A 35 -12.62 61.64 30.06
C PRO A 35 -14.06 61.56 29.53
N LEU A 36 -14.23 60.90 28.37
CA LEU A 36 -15.48 60.89 27.59
C LEU A 36 -16.67 60.40 28.40
N LEU A 37 -16.47 59.41 29.27
CA LEU A 37 -17.53 58.91 30.15
C LEU A 37 -17.99 59.97 31.16
N ASP A 38 -17.07 60.60 31.88
CA ASP A 38 -17.43 61.64 32.88
C ASP A 38 -18.08 62.86 32.22
N LEU A 39 -17.63 63.22 31.01
CA LEU A 39 -18.21 64.29 30.21
C LEU A 39 -19.60 63.94 29.68
N ALA A 40 -19.80 62.71 29.18
CA ALA A 40 -21.09 62.26 28.70
C ALA A 40 -22.10 62.21 29.84
N VAL A 41 -21.73 61.63 30.98
CA VAL A 41 -22.60 61.45 32.14
C VAL A 41 -22.99 62.79 32.77
N SER A 42 -22.04 63.70 32.95
CA SER A 42 -22.33 65.05 33.47
C SER A 42 -23.16 65.91 32.50
N SER A 43 -23.19 65.57 31.21
CA SER A 43 -23.97 66.29 30.20
C SER A 43 -25.44 65.83 30.09
N LEU A 44 -25.76 64.60 30.48
CA LEU A 44 -27.12 64.04 30.43
C LEU A 44 -28.17 64.85 31.21
N PRO A 45 -27.94 65.26 32.48
CA PRO A 45 -28.93 66.03 33.25
C PRO A 45 -29.02 67.51 32.83
N ARG A 46 -28.14 67.99 31.94
CA ARG A 46 -28.15 69.40 31.50
C ARG A 46 -29.42 69.72 30.69
N ARG A 47 -29.97 70.90 30.93
CA ARG A 47 -31.13 71.43 30.18
C ARG A 47 -30.73 72.00 28.82
N ASP A 48 -29.47 72.42 28.67
CA ASP A 48 -28.95 73.07 27.45
C ASP A 48 -28.70 72.10 26.29
N LEU A 49 -28.63 70.79 26.57
CA LEU A 49 -28.34 69.78 25.55
C LEU A 49 -29.62 69.41 24.77
N PRO A 50 -29.60 69.44 23.42
CA PRO A 50 -30.72 69.02 22.58
C PRO A 50 -31.28 67.65 22.96
N SER A 51 -32.60 67.51 22.97
CA SER A 51 -33.31 66.29 23.40
C SER A 51 -32.98 65.06 22.54
N HIS A 52 -32.63 65.25 21.27
CA HIS A 52 -32.25 64.17 20.35
C HIS A 52 -30.83 63.64 20.57
N LEU A 53 -29.93 64.42 21.19
CA LEU A 53 -28.56 63.97 21.50
C LEU A 53 -28.51 63.09 22.75
N LYS A 54 -29.39 63.32 23.72
CA LYS A 54 -29.45 62.53 24.96
C LYS A 54 -29.53 61.01 24.77
N PRO A 55 -30.41 60.45 23.90
CA PRO A 55 -30.43 59.00 23.63
C PRO A 55 -29.17 58.53 22.88
N LEU A 56 -28.60 59.33 21.99
CA LEU A 56 -27.38 58.99 21.25
C LEU A 56 -26.14 58.97 22.18
N LEU A 57 -26.11 59.84 23.18
CA LEU A 57 -25.09 59.81 24.22
C LEU A 57 -25.23 58.58 25.12
N LEU A 58 -26.45 58.14 25.42
CA LEU A 58 -26.67 56.90 26.16
C LEU A 58 -26.21 55.68 25.36
N SER A 59 -26.52 55.59 24.06
CA SER A 59 -26.01 54.49 23.21
C SER A 59 -24.49 54.53 23.10
N LEU A 60 -23.87 55.71 23.01
CA LEU A 60 -22.41 55.87 23.02
C LEU A 60 -21.80 55.33 24.33
N ILE A 61 -22.43 55.61 25.47
CA ILE A 61 -21.97 55.10 26.77
C ILE A 61 -22.05 53.57 26.80
N ASP A 62 -23.19 53.01 26.41
CA ASP A 62 -23.43 51.56 26.45
C ASP A 62 -22.53 50.78 25.49
N ASP A 63 -22.32 51.28 24.25
CA ASP A 63 -21.58 50.55 23.21
C ASP A 63 -20.06 50.70 23.29
N HIS A 64 -19.55 51.81 23.86
CA HIS A 64 -18.14 52.19 23.70
C HIS A 64 -17.43 52.65 24.98
N LEU A 65 -18.14 52.98 26.05
CA LEU A 65 -17.53 53.59 27.25
C LEU A 65 -17.67 52.72 28.53
N LEU A 66 -18.31 51.54 28.44
CA LEU A 66 -18.29 50.50 29.46
C LEU A 66 -17.21 49.44 29.14
N PRO A 67 -16.48 48.89 30.13
CA PRO A 67 -16.65 49.05 31.57
C PRO A 67 -16.07 50.37 32.11
N PRO A 68 -16.73 51.02 33.07
CA PRO A 68 -16.34 52.32 33.59
C PRO A 68 -15.28 52.19 34.69
N SER A 69 -14.53 53.27 34.96
CA SER A 69 -13.66 53.31 36.13
C SER A 69 -14.50 53.39 37.42
N PRO A 70 -14.11 52.77 38.55
CA PRO A 70 -14.89 52.83 39.79
C PRO A 70 -15.13 54.27 40.28
N ARG A 71 -14.26 55.21 39.89
CA ARG A 71 -14.38 56.65 40.18
C ARG A 71 -15.56 57.35 39.48
N SER A 72 -16.04 56.79 38.37
CA SER A 72 -17.17 57.34 37.58
C SER A 72 -18.55 56.86 38.06
N LEU A 73 -18.61 55.84 38.94
CA LEU A 73 -19.87 55.29 39.46
C LEU A 73 -20.70 56.28 40.30
N PRO A 74 -20.13 57.09 41.20
CA PRO A 74 -20.90 58.10 41.95
C PRO A 74 -21.49 59.19 41.04
N ILE A 75 -20.80 59.54 39.95
CA ILE A 75 -21.24 60.56 38.98
C ILE A 75 -22.43 60.03 38.16
N LEU A 76 -22.39 58.75 37.78
CA LEU A 76 -23.50 58.03 37.15
C LEU A 76 -24.72 57.95 38.07
N LEU A 77 -24.51 57.60 39.33
CA LEU A 77 -25.57 57.51 40.34
C LEU A 77 -26.23 58.88 40.59
N THR A 78 -25.43 59.93 40.81
CA THR A 78 -25.95 61.29 41.02
C THR A 78 -26.72 61.80 39.80
N SER A 79 -26.25 61.47 38.60
CA SER A 79 -26.99 61.77 37.37
C SER A 79 -28.35 61.07 37.37
N PHE A 80 -28.42 59.76 37.62
CA PHE A 80 -29.70 59.04 37.73
C PHE A 80 -30.65 59.61 38.78
N LEU A 81 -30.15 59.92 39.98
CA LEU A 81 -30.97 60.49 41.06
C LEU A 81 -31.49 61.90 40.72
N SER A 82 -30.77 62.64 39.88
CA SER A 82 -31.17 63.98 39.44
C SER A 82 -32.26 63.99 38.34
N PHE A 83 -32.50 62.87 37.65
CA PHE A 83 -33.51 62.78 36.60
C PHE A 83 -34.94 62.67 37.17
N PRO A 84 -35.92 63.41 36.62
CA PRO A 84 -37.33 63.29 37.03
C PRO A 84 -37.86 61.85 36.85
N PRO A 85 -38.74 61.36 37.75
CA PRO A 85 -39.28 59.99 37.67
C PRO A 85 -40.05 59.70 36.39
N ASP A 86 -40.65 60.71 35.78
CA ASP A 86 -41.50 60.57 34.59
C ASP A 86 -40.74 60.78 33.26
N HIS A 87 -39.42 60.97 33.31
CA HIS A 87 -38.63 61.24 32.11
C HIS A 87 -38.41 59.94 31.30
N PRO A 88 -38.69 59.91 29.98
CA PRO A 88 -38.65 58.67 29.18
C PRO A 88 -37.27 58.02 29.08
N LEU A 89 -36.20 58.81 29.23
CA LEU A 89 -34.81 58.32 29.24
C LEU A 89 -34.35 57.78 30.60
N ARG A 90 -35.14 57.95 31.67
CA ARG A 90 -34.75 57.51 33.01
C ARG A 90 -34.61 55.98 33.08
N ASP A 91 -35.46 55.26 32.36
CA ASP A 91 -35.40 53.79 32.29
C ASP A 91 -34.13 53.30 31.58
N HIS A 92 -33.75 53.95 30.48
CA HIS A 92 -32.50 53.65 29.76
C HIS A 92 -31.27 53.99 30.62
N LEU A 93 -31.28 55.16 31.27
CA LEU A 93 -30.21 55.57 32.18
C LEU A 93 -30.08 54.60 33.36
N LEU A 94 -31.18 54.07 33.90
CA LEU A 94 -31.14 53.07 34.94
C LEU A 94 -30.42 51.79 34.46
N VAL A 95 -30.71 51.32 33.25
CA VAL A 95 -30.02 50.16 32.67
C VAL A 95 -28.52 50.44 32.51
N THR A 96 -28.13 51.60 31.98
CA THR A 96 -26.72 52.01 31.85
C THR A 96 -26.01 52.06 33.21
N VAL A 97 -26.65 52.66 34.23
CA VAL A 97 -26.10 52.76 35.59
C VAL A 97 -25.94 51.37 36.21
N VAL A 98 -26.94 50.49 36.08
CA VAL A 98 -26.86 49.14 36.63
C VAL A 98 -25.78 48.33 35.92
N SER A 99 -25.68 48.40 34.59
CA SER A 99 -24.63 47.74 33.80
C SER A 99 -23.24 48.26 34.16
N ALA A 100 -23.09 49.57 34.40
CA ALA A 100 -21.88 50.20 34.89
C ALA A 100 -21.45 49.66 36.26
N PHE A 101 -22.37 49.61 37.23
CA PHE A 101 -22.09 49.06 38.56
C PHE A 101 -21.81 47.55 38.51
N ALA A 102 -22.56 46.79 37.72
CA ALA A 102 -22.38 45.35 37.56
C ALA A 102 -21.06 44.97 36.88
N SER A 103 -20.54 45.82 35.98
CA SER A 103 -19.27 45.57 35.27
C SER A 103 -18.04 46.08 36.02
N ALA A 104 -18.16 47.20 36.76
CA ALA A 104 -17.04 47.80 37.47
C ALA A 104 -16.78 47.19 38.85
N LEU A 105 -17.79 46.60 39.50
CA LEU A 105 -17.67 46.04 40.84
C LEU A 105 -17.41 44.53 40.77
N ALA A 106 -16.42 44.08 41.54
CA ALA A 106 -16.15 42.67 41.80
C ALA A 106 -15.94 42.46 43.32
N ALA A 107 -16.18 41.25 43.81
CA ALA A 107 -15.89 40.91 45.20
C ALA A 107 -14.37 40.69 45.40
N PRO A 108 -13.74 41.21 46.47
CA PRO A 108 -14.33 42.03 47.54
C PRO A 108 -14.50 43.51 47.17
N VAL A 109 -15.63 44.09 47.58
CA VAL A 109 -15.99 45.51 47.38
C VAL A 109 -15.26 46.39 48.39
N SER A 110 -14.70 47.52 47.94
CA SER A 110 -14.03 48.48 48.82
C SER A 110 -15.03 49.13 49.80
N LYS A 111 -14.73 49.03 51.10
CA LYS A 111 -15.59 49.55 52.19
C LYS A 111 -15.80 51.06 52.11
N ASP A 112 -14.78 51.81 51.71
CA ASP A 112 -14.77 53.27 51.82
C ASP A 112 -15.18 53.97 50.51
N HIS A 113 -14.93 53.34 49.35
CA HIS A 113 -15.14 53.96 48.04
C HIS A 113 -16.33 53.40 47.27
N ASP A 114 -16.54 52.08 47.29
CA ASP A 114 -17.49 51.41 46.39
C ASP A 114 -18.78 50.98 47.11
N ALA A 115 -18.69 50.66 48.40
CA ALA A 115 -19.86 50.24 49.19
C ALA A 115 -20.91 51.36 49.40
N PRO A 116 -20.56 52.63 49.69
CA PRO A 116 -21.54 53.70 49.84
C PRO A 116 -22.38 54.01 48.58
N PRO A 117 -21.80 54.18 47.37
CA PRO A 117 -22.60 54.43 46.17
C PRO A 117 -23.43 53.19 45.78
N LEU A 118 -22.91 51.97 45.99
CA LEU A 118 -23.69 50.74 45.78
C LEU A 118 -24.90 50.67 46.72
N ALA A 119 -24.72 50.96 48.01
CA ALA A 119 -25.81 51.00 48.98
C ALA A 119 -26.89 52.01 48.61
N ALA A 120 -26.49 53.23 48.22
CA ALA A 120 -27.41 54.28 47.80
C ALA A 120 -28.20 53.90 46.54
N LEU A 121 -27.58 53.19 45.58
CA LEU A 121 -28.28 52.66 44.40
C LEU A 121 -29.30 51.60 44.81
N VAL A 122 -28.92 50.64 45.64
CA VAL A 122 -29.82 49.57 46.12
C VAL A 122 -30.98 50.14 46.92
N ASP A 123 -30.75 51.12 47.79
CA ASP A 123 -31.80 51.83 48.52
C ASP A 123 -32.79 52.52 47.57
N ALA A 124 -32.30 53.22 46.54
CA ALA A 124 -33.15 53.87 45.56
C ALA A 124 -34.01 52.86 44.77
N LEU A 125 -33.46 51.69 44.45
CA LEU A 125 -34.18 50.63 43.74
C LEU A 125 -35.19 49.89 44.63
N LEU A 126 -34.84 49.61 45.89
CA LEU A 126 -35.77 49.03 46.86
C LEU A 126 -36.92 50.00 47.15
N ALA A 127 -36.64 51.30 47.26
CA ALA A 127 -37.67 52.32 47.40
C ALA A 127 -38.58 52.40 46.16
N ALA A 128 -38.02 52.25 44.95
CA ALA A 128 -38.81 52.16 43.73
C ALA A 128 -39.70 50.91 43.70
N ALA A 129 -39.16 49.74 44.07
CA ALA A 129 -39.89 48.47 44.13
C ALA A 129 -40.97 48.41 45.23
N ASN A 130 -40.82 49.17 46.32
CA ASN A 130 -41.78 49.23 47.43
C ASN A 130 -42.91 50.26 47.20
N ARG A 131 -42.98 50.91 46.03
CA ARG A 131 -44.07 51.83 45.70
C ARG A 131 -45.42 51.09 45.64
N PRO A 132 -46.53 51.74 46.05
CA PRO A 132 -47.85 51.11 46.03
C PRO A 132 -48.26 50.70 44.61
N ASN A 133 -49.03 49.60 44.51
CA ASN A 133 -49.46 48.96 43.25
C ASN A 133 -50.37 49.85 42.36
N HIS A 134 -49.80 50.92 41.79
CA HIS A 134 -50.45 51.80 40.84
C HIS A 134 -50.06 51.42 39.40
N ALA A 135 -50.98 51.65 38.46
CA ALA A 135 -50.80 51.33 37.05
C ALA A 135 -49.62 52.05 36.35
N PRO A 136 -49.36 53.37 36.54
CA PRO A 136 -48.27 54.06 35.84
C PRO A 136 -46.88 53.62 36.33
N ASP A 137 -46.72 53.34 37.63
CA ASP A 137 -45.45 52.89 38.21
C ASP A 137 -45.10 51.43 37.90
N ARG A 138 -45.96 50.68 37.21
CA ARG A 138 -45.77 49.24 36.97
C ARG A 138 -44.45 48.91 36.28
N ALA A 139 -44.07 49.70 35.27
CA ALA A 139 -42.89 49.44 34.45
C ALA A 139 -41.62 49.81 35.24
N ALA A 140 -41.64 50.95 35.94
CA ALA A 140 -40.56 51.39 36.80
C ALA A 140 -40.30 50.40 37.96
N ARG A 141 -41.36 49.83 38.56
CA ARG A 141 -41.25 48.79 39.60
C ARG A 141 -40.65 47.49 39.06
N ALA A 142 -41.14 47.02 37.92
CA ALA A 142 -40.58 45.83 37.26
C ALA A 142 -39.10 46.02 36.90
N LEU A 143 -38.76 47.18 36.32
CA LEU A 143 -37.38 47.54 35.97
C LEU A 143 -36.48 47.66 37.20
N ALA A 144 -36.97 48.21 38.31
CA ALA A 144 -36.23 48.25 39.56
C ALA A 144 -35.94 46.84 40.10
N CYS A 145 -36.89 45.91 39.98
CA CYS A 145 -36.65 44.50 40.35
C CYS A 145 -35.63 43.82 39.43
N ASP A 146 -35.70 44.05 38.12
CA ASP A 146 -34.73 43.51 37.16
C ASP A 146 -33.33 44.13 37.35
N ALA A 147 -33.26 45.41 37.69
CA ALA A 147 -32.02 46.10 38.07
C ALA A 147 -31.39 45.51 39.34
N LEU A 148 -32.20 45.31 40.39
CA LEU A 148 -31.75 44.65 41.63
C LEU A 148 -31.27 43.22 41.35
N ARG A 149 -31.96 42.49 40.48
CA ARG A 149 -31.57 41.14 40.07
C ARG A 149 -30.24 41.12 39.31
N ALA A 150 -30.02 42.09 38.41
CA ALA A 150 -28.76 42.23 37.69
C ALA A 150 -27.58 42.55 38.63
N LEU A 151 -27.78 43.43 39.61
CA LEU A 151 -26.77 43.73 40.65
C LEU A 151 -26.48 42.50 41.52
N ASP A 152 -27.50 41.75 41.93
CA ASP A 152 -27.35 40.52 42.72
C ASP A 152 -26.71 39.37 41.91
N ALA A 153 -26.84 39.37 40.57
CA ALA A 153 -26.12 38.44 39.69
C ALA A 153 -24.63 38.81 39.56
N ALA A 154 -24.30 40.10 39.52
CA ALA A 154 -22.91 40.59 39.47
C ALA A 154 -22.20 40.45 40.83
N LEU A 155 -22.92 40.64 41.93
CA LEU A 155 -22.44 40.49 43.30
C LEU A 155 -23.30 39.44 44.05
N PRO A 156 -23.04 38.13 43.86
CA PRO A 156 -23.86 37.06 44.42
C PRO A 156 -24.05 37.18 45.93
N GLY A 157 -25.30 37.37 46.36
CA GLY A 157 -25.66 37.45 47.77
C GLY A 157 -25.83 38.86 48.33
N LEU A 158 -25.73 39.90 47.49
CA LEU A 158 -26.04 41.28 47.83
C LEU A 158 -27.40 41.39 48.52
N LEU A 159 -28.43 40.73 47.97
CA LEU A 159 -29.80 40.82 48.47
C LEU A 159 -30.17 39.73 49.47
N ALA A 160 -29.22 38.89 49.90
CA ALA A 160 -29.51 37.77 50.78
C ALA A 160 -30.16 38.23 52.10
N GLN A 161 -29.75 39.38 52.65
CA GLN A 161 -30.30 39.93 53.91
C GLN A 161 -31.70 40.54 53.76
N ALA A 162 -32.10 40.90 52.54
CA ALA A 162 -33.40 41.47 52.22
C ALA A 162 -34.46 40.42 51.82
N LEU A 163 -34.15 39.13 51.92
CA LEU A 163 -35.03 38.05 51.40
C LEU A 163 -36.45 38.09 51.99
N GLY A 164 -36.59 38.37 53.29
CA GLY A 164 -37.92 38.52 53.92
C GLY A 164 -38.75 39.66 53.34
N HIS A 165 -38.11 40.78 53.01
CA HIS A 165 -38.77 41.94 52.44
C HIS A 165 -39.18 41.68 50.98
N LEU A 166 -38.28 41.05 50.21
CA LEU A 166 -38.56 40.62 48.84
C LEU A 166 -39.70 39.59 48.78
N TYR A 167 -39.78 38.68 49.76
CA TYR A 167 -40.89 37.74 49.88
C TYR A 167 -42.23 38.45 50.10
N ALA A 168 -42.26 39.44 51.01
CA ALA A 168 -43.45 40.23 51.27
C ALA A 168 -43.90 41.03 50.02
N LEU A 169 -42.95 41.63 49.29
CA LEU A 169 -43.23 42.34 48.05
C LEU A 169 -43.78 41.42 46.96
N ALA A 170 -43.14 40.26 46.73
CA ALA A 170 -43.59 39.29 45.74
C ALA A 170 -44.97 38.71 46.08
N ALA A 171 -45.27 38.49 47.37
CA ALA A 171 -46.57 38.00 47.81
C ALA A 171 -47.69 39.06 47.66
N ALA A 172 -47.37 40.33 47.87
CA ALA A 172 -48.30 41.45 47.73
C ALA A 172 -48.56 41.84 46.26
N GLU A 173 -47.66 41.46 45.35
CA GLU A 173 -47.76 41.81 43.94
C GLU A 173 -48.90 41.05 43.24
N ARG A 174 -49.77 41.83 42.59
CA ARG A 174 -50.92 41.30 41.82
C ARG A 174 -50.95 41.79 40.37
N SER A 175 -50.04 42.69 39.97
CA SER A 175 -49.96 43.20 38.60
C SER A 175 -49.08 42.30 37.71
N PRO A 176 -49.06 42.52 36.38
CA PRO A 176 -48.15 41.82 35.47
C PRO A 176 -46.66 41.99 35.79
N ALA A 177 -46.29 42.95 36.66
CA ALA A 177 -44.93 43.08 37.18
C ALA A 177 -44.50 41.90 38.08
N ALA A 178 -45.45 41.04 38.49
CA ALA A 178 -45.20 39.87 39.34
C ALA A 178 -44.07 38.96 38.80
N GLN A 179 -43.87 38.86 37.48
CA GLN A 179 -42.74 38.12 36.91
C GLN A 179 -41.38 38.62 37.45
N SER A 180 -41.12 39.93 37.40
CA SER A 180 -39.84 40.51 37.83
C SER A 180 -39.65 40.38 39.35
N TYR A 181 -40.72 40.48 40.16
CA TYR A 181 -40.65 40.25 41.60
C TYR A 181 -40.37 38.78 41.96
N LEU A 182 -41.03 37.84 41.27
CA LEU A 182 -40.80 36.41 41.48
C LEU A 182 -39.38 36.01 41.08
N LEU A 183 -38.87 36.49 39.94
CA LEU A 183 -37.49 36.23 39.50
C LEU A 183 -36.45 36.84 40.45
N LEU A 184 -36.69 38.05 40.96
CA LEU A 184 -35.84 38.67 41.97
C LEU A 184 -35.79 37.85 43.26
N LEU A 185 -36.96 37.43 43.76
CA LEU A 185 -37.07 36.57 44.94
C LEU A 185 -36.34 35.24 44.72
N ALA A 186 -36.51 34.62 43.55
CA ALA A 186 -35.84 33.38 43.19
C ALA A 186 -34.31 33.52 43.15
N SER A 187 -33.78 34.57 42.51
CA SER A 187 -32.33 34.85 42.46
C SER A 187 -31.76 35.08 43.86
N ALA A 188 -32.40 35.92 44.67
CA ALA A 188 -31.96 36.20 46.03
C ALA A 188 -31.99 34.94 46.90
N ALA A 189 -33.01 34.09 46.76
CA ALA A 189 -33.10 32.81 47.46
C ALA A 189 -31.97 31.84 47.02
N ARG A 190 -31.67 31.77 45.73
CA ARG A 190 -30.57 30.96 45.18
C ARG A 190 -29.23 31.34 45.81
N HIS A 191 -28.91 32.63 45.82
CA HIS A 191 -27.64 33.10 46.39
C HIS A 191 -27.59 32.93 47.92
N ALA A 192 -28.71 33.12 48.61
CA ALA A 192 -28.79 32.84 50.05
C ALA A 192 -28.50 31.35 50.38
N VAL A 193 -28.98 30.43 49.54
CA VAL A 193 -28.72 28.98 49.66
C VAL A 193 -27.25 28.66 49.35
N ARG A 194 -26.68 29.20 48.25
CA ARG A 194 -25.26 29.02 47.90
C ARG A 194 -24.31 29.50 49.01
N LEU A 195 -24.68 30.58 49.69
CA LEU A 195 -23.92 31.14 50.81
C LEU A 195 -24.11 30.38 52.15
N GLY A 196 -24.85 29.27 52.16
CA GLY A 196 -25.01 28.43 53.35
C GLY A 196 -25.86 29.07 54.46
N ARG A 197 -26.64 30.13 54.17
CA ARG A 197 -27.41 30.86 55.20
C ARG A 197 -28.52 30.04 55.84
N LEU A 198 -28.85 28.89 55.30
CA LEU A 198 -29.78 27.94 55.91
C LEU A 198 -29.30 27.48 57.30
N GLY A 199 -27.98 27.45 57.55
CA GLY A 199 -27.40 27.11 58.86
C GLY A 199 -27.40 28.25 59.89
N ALA A 200 -27.83 29.46 59.53
CA ALA A 200 -27.89 30.58 60.46
C ALA A 200 -28.95 30.36 61.56
N THR A 201 -28.71 30.86 62.76
CA THR A 201 -29.64 30.74 63.90
C THR A 201 -30.87 31.64 63.77
N ALA A 202 -30.77 32.74 63.01
CA ALA A 202 -31.87 33.66 62.74
C ALA A 202 -32.68 33.24 61.50
N SER A 203 -34.00 33.50 61.52
CA SER A 203 -34.89 33.27 60.38
C SER A 203 -34.47 34.14 59.18
N ILE A 204 -34.39 33.51 58.00
CA ILE A 204 -34.03 34.20 56.74
C ILE A 204 -35.14 35.17 56.30
N LEU A 205 -36.39 34.97 56.76
CA LEU A 205 -37.54 35.83 56.46
C LEU A 205 -37.84 36.87 57.56
N ALA A 206 -36.95 37.04 58.55
CA ALA A 206 -37.21 37.90 59.71
C ALA A 206 -37.43 39.39 59.38
N VAL A 207 -36.79 39.90 58.31
CA VAL A 207 -36.87 41.31 57.91
C VAL A 207 -38.01 41.47 56.91
N ALA A 208 -39.17 41.96 57.35
CA ALA A 208 -40.34 42.18 56.47
C ALA A 208 -40.38 43.60 55.83
N GLY A 209 -39.70 44.58 56.43
CA GLY A 209 -39.67 45.98 55.96
C GLY A 209 -38.43 46.31 55.11
N PRO A 210 -38.42 47.46 54.41
CA PRO A 210 -37.29 47.88 53.60
C PRO A 210 -36.06 48.14 54.49
N PRO A 211 -34.91 47.49 54.21
CA PRO A 211 -33.67 47.71 54.96
C PRO A 211 -33.08 49.07 54.56
N THR A 212 -33.60 50.16 55.11
CA THR A 212 -33.12 51.53 54.85
C THR A 212 -32.49 52.12 56.12
N PRO A 213 -31.21 52.56 56.08
CA PRO A 213 -30.28 52.49 54.94
C PRO A 213 -29.79 51.06 54.68
N PHE A 214 -29.60 50.71 53.41
CA PHE A 214 -29.09 49.41 53.01
C PHE A 214 -27.61 49.29 53.36
N SER A 215 -27.24 48.22 54.07
CA SER A 215 -25.84 47.90 54.37
C SER A 215 -25.33 46.79 53.45
N VAL A 216 -24.22 47.02 52.73
CA VAL A 216 -23.59 45.98 51.91
C VAL A 216 -23.19 44.79 52.81
N PRO A 217 -23.61 43.55 52.48
CA PRO A 217 -23.32 42.38 53.30
C PRO A 217 -21.81 42.16 53.55
N ALA A 218 -21.46 41.75 54.78
CA ALA A 218 -20.07 41.57 55.20
C ALA A 218 -19.25 40.57 54.34
N HIS A 219 -19.91 39.56 53.77
CA HIS A 219 -19.26 38.57 52.89
C HIS A 219 -18.81 39.14 51.53
N LEU A 220 -19.31 40.32 51.14
CA LEU A 220 -18.87 41.04 49.94
C LEU A 220 -17.75 42.04 50.25
N LEU A 221 -17.59 42.44 51.52
CA LEU A 221 -16.59 43.42 51.97
C LEU A 221 -15.27 42.76 52.43
N SER A 222 -15.27 41.45 52.62
CA SER A 222 -14.11 40.67 53.03
C SER A 222 -14.19 39.27 52.43
N PRO A 223 -13.07 38.66 52.01
CA PRO A 223 -13.07 37.30 51.48
C PRO A 223 -13.69 36.33 52.50
N PRO A 224 -14.54 35.38 52.05
CA PRO A 224 -15.19 34.46 52.96
C PRO A 224 -14.14 33.63 53.69
N ALA A 225 -14.13 33.69 55.02
CA ALA A 225 -13.41 32.69 55.82
C ALA A 225 -13.98 31.31 55.45
N ALA A 226 -13.12 30.28 55.36
CA ALA A 226 -13.54 28.91 55.07
C ALA A 226 -14.57 28.44 56.13
N SER A 227 -15.85 28.67 55.84
CA SER A 227 -16.96 28.33 56.72
C SER A 227 -17.18 26.84 56.63
N MET A 228 -16.99 26.13 57.74
CA MET A 228 -17.53 24.77 57.89
C MET A 228 -19.03 24.82 57.57
N ALA A 229 -19.50 23.93 56.70
CA ALA A 229 -20.91 23.86 56.31
C ALA A 229 -21.76 23.44 57.52
N THR A 230 -22.29 24.41 58.26
CA THR A 230 -23.22 24.16 59.37
C THR A 230 -24.52 23.55 58.82
N PRO A 231 -25.08 22.51 59.46
CA PRO A 231 -26.34 21.91 59.03
C PRO A 231 -27.47 22.96 59.06
N PRO A 232 -28.45 22.86 58.15
CA PRO A 232 -29.52 23.84 58.07
C PRO A 232 -30.42 23.79 59.30
N SER A 233 -30.82 24.95 59.82
CA SER A 233 -31.79 25.08 60.91
C SER A 233 -33.19 24.73 60.42
N GLU A 234 -33.98 24.00 61.24
CA GLU A 234 -35.37 23.61 60.90
C GLU A 234 -36.27 24.82 60.56
N VAL A 235 -36.04 25.95 61.21
CA VAL A 235 -36.77 27.21 60.96
C VAL A 235 -36.49 27.71 59.55
N ASN A 236 -35.23 27.68 59.11
CA ASN A 236 -34.82 28.14 57.79
C ASN A 236 -35.25 27.17 56.68
N VAL A 237 -35.30 25.87 56.96
CA VAL A 237 -35.88 24.87 56.04
C VAL A 237 -37.38 25.09 55.87
N ARG A 238 -38.09 25.50 56.93
CA ARG A 238 -39.51 25.89 56.84
C ARG A 238 -39.70 27.17 56.03
N ASP A 239 -38.83 28.15 56.24
CA ASP A 239 -38.91 29.44 55.56
C ASP A 239 -38.58 29.33 54.07
N ILE A 240 -37.54 28.58 53.68
CA ILE A 240 -37.25 28.34 52.25
C ILE A 240 -38.37 27.54 51.57
N ARG A 241 -39.06 26.64 52.30
CA ARG A 241 -40.24 25.94 51.78
C ARG A 241 -41.39 26.89 51.48
N LYS A 242 -41.62 27.93 52.31
CA LYS A 242 -42.62 28.97 52.03
C LYS A 242 -42.26 29.78 50.80
N VAL A 243 -40.97 30.10 50.62
CA VAL A 243 -40.47 30.79 49.43
C VAL A 243 -40.69 29.93 48.18
N LEU A 244 -40.28 28.66 48.21
CA LEU A 244 -40.48 27.72 47.10
C LEU A 244 -41.97 27.54 46.77
N ALA A 245 -42.84 27.43 47.78
CA ALA A 245 -44.28 27.33 47.58
C ALA A 245 -44.84 28.56 46.84
N LEU A 246 -44.43 29.78 47.22
CA LEU A 246 -44.85 31.01 46.54
C LEU A 246 -44.34 31.06 45.09
N LEU A 247 -43.10 30.65 44.83
CA LEU A 247 -42.54 30.61 43.48
C LEU A 247 -43.24 29.58 42.58
N MET A 248 -43.70 28.46 43.14
CA MET A 248 -44.41 27.39 42.41
C MET A 248 -45.91 27.64 42.26
N ASP A 249 -46.50 28.57 43.00
CA ASP A 249 -47.96 28.83 43.00
C ASP A 249 -48.45 29.45 41.68
N ARG A 250 -47.60 30.23 40.98
CA ARG A 250 -48.01 31.01 39.79
C ARG A 250 -47.09 30.87 38.56
N PRO A 251 -46.86 29.65 38.03
CA PRO A 251 -46.03 29.45 36.84
C PRO A 251 -46.64 30.08 35.58
N GLN A 252 -47.96 30.28 35.55
CA GLN A 252 -48.72 30.83 34.41
C GLN A 252 -48.44 32.31 34.16
N VAL A 253 -47.93 33.04 35.16
CA VAL A 253 -47.61 34.47 35.05
C VAL A 253 -46.26 34.69 34.36
N LEU A 254 -45.45 33.64 34.22
CA LEU A 254 -44.11 33.72 33.65
C LEU A 254 -44.16 33.58 32.13
N THR A 255 -43.44 34.47 31.44
CA THR A 255 -43.08 34.27 30.03
C THR A 255 -42.24 33.00 29.88
N PRO A 256 -42.19 32.37 28.69
CA PRO A 256 -41.43 31.13 28.49
C PRO A 256 -39.94 31.22 28.87
N ALA A 257 -39.30 32.37 28.64
CA ALA A 257 -37.93 32.62 29.06
C ALA A 257 -37.79 32.71 30.59
N ALA A 258 -38.67 33.48 31.23
CA ALA A 258 -38.70 33.59 32.69
C ALA A 258 -39.03 32.26 33.37
N ALA A 259 -39.92 31.45 32.77
CA ALA A 259 -40.26 30.13 33.27
C ALA A 259 -39.04 29.18 33.22
N MET A 260 -38.27 29.20 32.12
CA MET A 260 -37.02 28.43 32.04
C MET A 260 -36.02 28.87 33.13
N GLU A 261 -35.76 30.17 33.27
CA GLU A 261 -34.87 30.70 34.31
C GLU A 261 -35.35 30.31 35.71
N MET A 262 -36.64 30.50 35.99
CA MET A 262 -37.27 30.12 37.25
C MET A 262 -37.10 28.63 37.54
N THR A 263 -37.38 27.75 36.58
CA THR A 263 -37.22 26.29 36.78
C THR A 263 -35.78 25.90 37.07
N ALA A 264 -34.80 26.52 36.41
CA ALA A 264 -33.39 26.26 36.68
C ALA A 264 -32.99 26.69 38.11
N ILE A 265 -33.44 27.87 38.53
CA ILE A 265 -33.22 28.37 39.90
C ILE A 265 -33.90 27.47 40.94
N LEU A 266 -35.17 27.10 40.70
CA LEU A 266 -35.93 26.23 41.58
C LEU A 266 -35.30 24.86 41.71
N ALA A 267 -34.81 24.28 40.62
CA ALA A 267 -34.14 22.99 40.67
C ALA A 267 -32.86 23.04 41.50
N GLU A 268 -32.08 24.11 41.36
CA GLU A 268 -30.88 24.30 42.18
C GLU A 268 -31.21 24.39 43.67
N ILE A 269 -32.17 25.25 44.04
CA ILE A 269 -32.61 25.41 45.44
C ILE A 269 -33.21 24.11 45.98
N ALA A 270 -34.06 23.44 45.20
CA ALA A 270 -34.69 22.19 45.58
C ALA A 270 -33.67 21.08 45.78
N SER A 271 -32.64 20.98 44.92
CA SER A 271 -31.56 20.00 45.08
C SER A 271 -30.77 20.19 46.37
N ALA A 272 -30.52 21.44 46.78
CA ALA A 272 -29.82 21.76 48.02
C ALA A 272 -30.62 21.42 49.28
N VAL A 273 -31.95 21.47 49.22
CA VAL A 273 -32.86 21.22 50.35
C VAL A 273 -33.46 19.80 50.33
N LEU A 274 -33.26 19.05 49.24
CA LEU A 274 -33.91 17.75 48.97
C LEU A 274 -33.74 16.74 50.12
N LYS A 275 -32.52 16.68 50.71
CA LYS A 275 -32.21 15.78 51.84
C LYS A 275 -33.08 16.02 53.07
N TRP A 276 -33.53 17.26 53.28
CA TRP A 276 -34.25 17.69 54.48
C TRP A 276 -35.75 17.91 54.24
N ALA A 277 -36.17 17.96 52.96
CA ALA A 277 -37.58 18.13 52.57
C ALA A 277 -37.88 17.43 51.24
N PRO A 278 -37.99 16.08 51.23
CA PRO A 278 -38.18 15.29 49.99
C PRO A 278 -39.52 15.58 49.29
N ALA A 279 -40.54 16.02 50.03
CA ALA A 279 -41.86 16.35 49.47
C ALA A 279 -41.82 17.44 48.39
N ILE A 280 -40.79 18.29 48.37
CA ILE A 280 -40.62 19.35 47.37
C ILE A 280 -40.53 18.77 45.95
N ALA A 281 -39.90 17.60 45.78
CA ALA A 281 -39.76 16.95 44.48
C ALA A 281 -41.13 16.57 43.87
N ALA A 282 -42.07 16.10 44.70
CA ALA A 282 -43.43 15.79 44.26
C ALA A 282 -44.22 17.06 43.85
N HIS A 283 -44.00 18.18 44.54
CA HIS A 283 -44.61 19.46 44.19
C HIS A 283 -44.11 20.00 42.85
N ILE A 284 -42.82 19.84 42.54
CA ILE A 284 -42.25 20.23 41.23
C ILE A 284 -43.01 19.53 40.09
N LYS A 285 -43.29 18.22 40.22
CA LYS A 285 -44.08 17.48 39.22
C LYS A 285 -45.48 18.07 39.05
N VAL A 286 -46.20 18.36 40.13
CA VAL A 286 -47.59 18.86 40.07
C VAL A 286 -47.65 20.25 39.41
N HIS A 287 -46.74 21.15 39.76
CA HIS A 287 -46.79 22.53 39.28
C HIS A 287 -46.21 22.71 37.87
N PHE A 288 -45.19 21.94 37.49
CA PHE A 288 -44.52 22.07 36.19
C PHE A 288 -44.90 20.98 35.18
N GLY A 289 -45.62 19.93 35.58
CA GLY A 289 -46.08 18.87 34.68
C GLY A 289 -46.99 19.36 33.54
N GLY A 290 -47.74 20.45 33.77
CA GLY A 290 -48.56 21.09 32.74
C GLY A 290 -47.76 21.66 31.55
N MET A 291 -46.46 21.93 31.73
CA MET A 291 -45.58 22.41 30.66
C MET A 291 -45.42 21.40 29.52
N LEU A 292 -45.68 20.13 29.79
CA LEU A 292 -45.62 19.04 28.81
C LEU A 292 -46.53 19.25 27.60
N TYR A 293 -47.64 19.97 27.80
CA TYR A 293 -48.62 20.25 26.75
C TYR A 293 -48.35 21.56 26.00
N SER A 294 -47.29 22.28 26.36
CA SER A 294 -46.93 23.53 25.70
C SER A 294 -46.33 23.28 24.31
N SER A 295 -46.59 24.19 23.38
CA SER A 295 -45.98 24.20 22.04
C SER A 295 -44.59 24.85 22.03
N ASN A 296 -44.20 25.53 23.12
CA ASN A 296 -42.94 26.25 23.20
C ASN A 296 -41.78 25.32 23.58
N PRO A 297 -40.71 25.20 22.75
CA PRO A 297 -39.58 24.33 23.05
C PRO A 297 -38.82 24.71 24.32
N MET A 298 -38.83 25.98 24.73
CA MET A 298 -38.17 26.44 25.96
C MET A 298 -38.77 25.78 27.21
N LEU A 299 -40.10 25.70 27.26
CA LEU A 299 -40.84 25.11 28.37
C LEU A 299 -40.68 23.59 28.41
N LEU A 300 -40.65 22.96 27.23
CA LEU A 300 -40.40 21.53 27.10
C LEU A 300 -38.96 21.19 27.54
N HIS A 301 -37.99 22.02 27.18
CA HIS A 301 -36.59 21.88 27.61
C HIS A 301 -36.45 21.99 29.13
N SER A 302 -37.07 22.99 29.75
CA SER A 302 -37.05 23.13 31.22
C SER A 302 -37.67 21.91 31.91
N LEU A 303 -38.75 21.35 31.37
CA LEU A 303 -39.33 20.13 31.92
C LEU A 303 -38.35 18.96 31.78
N LEU A 304 -37.70 18.79 30.63
CA LEU A 304 -36.65 17.77 30.44
C LEU A 304 -35.48 17.92 31.42
N THR A 305 -35.06 19.15 31.74
CA THR A 305 -34.01 19.38 32.74
C THR A 305 -34.45 18.94 34.14
N LEU A 306 -35.73 19.17 34.50
CA LEU A 306 -36.29 18.69 35.77
C LEU A 306 -36.39 17.17 35.81
N PHE A 307 -36.77 16.53 34.70
CA PHE A 307 -36.77 15.06 34.57
C PHE A 307 -35.38 14.45 34.82
N LEU A 308 -34.32 15.08 34.30
CA LEU A 308 -32.95 14.60 34.50
C LEU A 308 -32.43 14.86 35.92
N GLN A 309 -32.83 15.96 36.57
CA GLN A 309 -32.35 16.33 37.89
C GLN A 309 -33.10 15.62 39.04
N PHE A 310 -34.37 15.27 38.85
CA PHE A 310 -35.21 14.62 39.85
C PHE A 310 -35.89 13.36 39.29
N PRO A 311 -35.13 12.32 38.89
CA PRO A 311 -35.71 11.11 38.31
C PRO A 311 -36.72 10.44 39.24
N ASP A 312 -36.47 10.42 40.56
CA ASP A 312 -37.33 9.80 41.56
C ASP A 312 -38.72 10.46 41.69
N ALA A 313 -38.88 11.69 41.22
CA ALA A 313 -40.14 12.43 41.25
C ALA A 313 -41.08 12.05 40.11
N PHE A 314 -40.54 11.53 39.00
CA PHE A 314 -41.28 11.18 37.80
C PHE A 314 -41.37 9.66 37.63
N GLY A 315 -42.57 9.15 37.38
CA GLY A 315 -42.77 7.71 37.18
C GLY A 315 -42.54 7.28 35.73
N ALA A 316 -42.46 5.97 35.50
CA ALA A 316 -42.32 5.39 34.16
C ALA A 316 -43.46 5.78 33.18
N GLU A 317 -44.63 6.17 33.68
CA GLU A 317 -45.74 6.65 32.85
C GLU A 317 -45.52 8.11 32.38
N ASP A 318 -44.89 8.93 33.21
CA ASP A 318 -44.54 10.31 32.86
C ASP A 318 -43.44 10.32 31.79
N GLU A 319 -42.46 9.42 31.90
CA GLU A 319 -41.41 9.23 30.90
C GLU A 319 -41.97 8.82 29.53
N ARG A 320 -42.91 7.86 29.51
CA ARG A 320 -43.62 7.46 28.28
C ARG A 320 -44.41 8.61 27.71
N THR A 321 -45.12 9.37 28.54
CA THR A 321 -45.91 10.52 28.08
C THR A 321 -45.00 11.61 27.51
N MET A 322 -43.84 11.86 28.12
CA MET A 322 -42.81 12.77 27.62
C MET A 322 -42.23 12.32 26.28
N ALA A 323 -41.77 11.08 26.18
CA ALA A 323 -41.26 10.51 24.92
C ALA A 323 -42.32 10.60 23.82
N ARG A 324 -43.58 10.32 24.16
CA ARG A 324 -44.68 10.43 23.20
C ARG A 324 -44.89 11.85 22.71
N ARG A 325 -44.83 12.84 23.60
CA ARG A 325 -44.98 14.25 23.25
C ARG A 325 -43.83 14.77 22.40
N LEU A 326 -42.60 14.34 22.67
CA LEU A 326 -41.44 14.65 21.82
C LEU A 326 -41.60 14.10 20.39
N ALA A 327 -42.04 12.86 20.27
CA ALA A 327 -42.28 12.25 18.96
C ALA A 327 -43.45 12.91 18.21
N LEU A 328 -44.54 13.28 18.90
CA LEU A 328 -45.62 14.08 18.32
C LEU A 328 -45.15 15.48 17.88
N ALA A 329 -44.31 16.14 18.68
CA ALA A 329 -43.75 17.45 18.35
C ALA A 329 -42.90 17.41 17.06
N ALA A 330 -42.19 16.31 16.80
CA ALA A 330 -41.47 16.10 15.55
C ALA A 330 -42.40 15.88 14.33
N ARG A 331 -43.60 15.33 14.55
CA ARG A 331 -44.59 15.04 13.50
C ARG A 331 -45.43 16.27 13.11
N GLU A 332 -45.70 17.18 14.03
CA GLU A 332 -46.54 18.36 13.81
C GLU A 332 -45.93 19.34 12.79
N ALA A 333 -46.53 19.45 11.60
CA ALA A 333 -46.00 20.25 10.49
C ALA A 333 -46.01 21.76 10.73
N HIS A 334 -46.93 22.26 11.59
CA HIS A 334 -47.06 23.69 11.90
C HIS A 334 -45.92 24.24 12.78
N ARG A 335 -45.10 23.36 13.38
CA ARG A 335 -43.99 23.78 14.24
C ARG A 335 -42.75 24.17 13.43
N PRO A 336 -41.95 25.16 13.90
CA PRO A 336 -40.70 25.51 13.25
C PRO A 336 -39.76 24.30 13.14
N LEU A 337 -39.05 24.18 12.01
CA LEU A 337 -38.12 23.06 11.75
C LEU A 337 -37.13 22.84 12.89
N ALA A 338 -36.54 23.91 13.45
CA ALA A 338 -35.59 23.82 14.56
C ALA A 338 -36.18 23.09 15.78
N SER A 339 -37.44 23.37 16.13
CA SER A 339 -38.11 22.71 17.27
C SER A 339 -38.40 21.24 17.02
N ARG A 340 -38.73 20.87 15.77
CA ARG A 340 -39.00 19.49 15.35
C ARG A 340 -37.72 18.65 15.37
N LEU A 341 -36.60 19.21 14.90
CA LEU A 341 -35.28 18.60 14.97
C LEU A 341 -34.79 18.45 16.42
N LEU A 342 -35.01 19.49 17.24
CA LEU A 342 -34.63 19.51 18.64
C LEU A 342 -35.39 18.43 19.45
N ALA A 343 -36.67 18.21 19.16
CA ALA A 343 -37.45 17.15 19.79
C ALA A 343 -36.87 15.75 19.50
N LEU A 344 -36.45 15.47 18.26
CA LEU A 344 -35.78 14.21 17.89
C LEU A 344 -34.38 14.12 18.52
N HIS A 345 -33.66 15.24 18.61
CA HIS A 345 -32.37 15.30 19.28
C HIS A 345 -32.48 14.97 20.76
N TRP A 346 -33.48 15.51 21.47
CA TRP A 346 -33.71 15.17 22.89
C TRP A 346 -34.10 13.71 23.08
N LEU A 347 -34.94 13.17 22.19
CA LEU A 347 -35.36 11.77 22.23
C LEU A 347 -34.16 10.81 22.05
N LEU A 348 -33.29 11.10 21.09
CA LEU A 348 -32.06 10.33 20.84
C LEU A 348 -30.90 10.72 21.74
N GLY A 349 -30.99 11.79 22.53
CA GLY A 349 -29.87 12.28 23.36
C GLY A 349 -29.77 11.56 24.70
N SER A 350 -30.92 11.29 25.34
CA SER A 350 -30.99 10.66 26.66
C SER A 350 -31.11 9.14 26.57
N THR A 351 -30.31 8.42 27.36
CA THR A 351 -30.40 6.96 27.48
C THR A 351 -31.76 6.49 28.01
N MET A 352 -32.44 7.32 28.82
CA MET A 352 -33.77 7.02 29.35
C MET A 352 -34.81 6.99 28.23
N PHE A 353 -34.85 8.03 27.39
CA PHE A 353 -35.82 8.11 26.29
C PHE A 353 -35.47 7.19 25.12
N ARG A 354 -34.18 6.91 24.89
CA ARG A 354 -33.71 5.95 23.88
C ARG A 354 -34.37 4.56 24.00
N LYS A 355 -34.58 4.06 25.22
CA LYS A 355 -35.23 2.76 25.47
C LYS A 355 -36.71 2.73 25.05
N LEU A 356 -37.36 3.89 24.99
CA LEU A 356 -38.78 4.02 24.67
C LEU A 356 -39.03 4.27 23.17
N VAL A 357 -37.98 4.56 22.38
CA VAL A 357 -38.05 4.86 20.93
C VAL A 357 -38.68 3.72 20.11
N PRO A 358 -38.38 2.42 20.35
CA PRO A 358 -38.98 1.33 19.57
C PRO A 358 -40.52 1.33 19.57
N GLY A 359 -41.14 1.63 20.71
CA GLY A 359 -42.59 1.73 20.82
C GLY A 359 -43.23 2.93 20.12
N LEU A 360 -42.42 3.84 19.55
CA LEU A 360 -42.85 5.08 18.89
C LEU A 360 -42.56 5.09 17.37
N ALA A 361 -42.10 3.97 16.81
CA ALA A 361 -41.73 3.84 15.40
C ALA A 361 -42.74 4.46 14.40
N PRO A 362 -44.07 4.28 14.55
CA PRO A 362 -45.04 4.84 13.60
C PRO A 362 -45.03 6.37 13.48
N TRP A 363 -44.45 7.08 14.45
CA TRP A 363 -44.39 8.55 14.44
C TRP A 363 -43.12 9.12 13.81
N PHE A 364 -42.14 8.26 13.51
CA PHE A 364 -40.91 8.64 12.84
C PHE A 364 -40.97 8.45 11.32
N TYR A 365 -42.06 7.96 10.74
CA TYR A 365 -42.19 7.97 9.29
C TYR A 365 -42.16 9.41 8.74
N PRO A 366 -41.31 9.69 7.73
CA PRO A 366 -41.27 11.00 7.10
C PRO A 366 -42.59 11.31 6.39
N ASN A 367 -43.16 12.50 6.62
CA ASN A 367 -44.34 12.95 5.89
C ASN A 367 -43.94 13.60 4.56
N LEU A 368 -44.90 13.71 3.61
CA LEU A 368 -44.68 14.33 2.30
C LEU A 368 -44.12 15.76 2.40
N PHE A 369 -44.62 16.56 3.35
CA PHE A 369 -44.24 17.96 3.56
C PHE A 369 -43.06 18.16 4.52
N ASP A 370 -42.40 17.09 4.95
CA ASP A 370 -41.23 17.22 5.82
C ASP A 370 -40.02 17.69 5.00
N PRO A 371 -39.27 18.72 5.45
CA PRO A 371 -38.03 19.11 4.79
C PRO A 371 -36.98 17.99 4.94
N LEU A 372 -36.04 17.92 4.01
CA LEU A 372 -35.04 16.84 3.93
C LEU A 372 -34.25 16.64 5.22
N ALA A 373 -33.87 17.72 5.90
CA ALA A 373 -33.17 17.66 7.18
C ALA A 373 -33.98 16.92 8.26
N LEU A 374 -35.30 17.08 8.26
CA LEU A 374 -36.18 16.39 9.19
C LEU A 374 -36.41 14.94 8.78
N LYS A 375 -36.60 14.67 7.47
CA LYS A 375 -36.69 13.29 6.95
C LYS A 375 -35.44 12.49 7.34
N ALA A 376 -34.25 13.07 7.20
CA ALA A 376 -32.98 12.46 7.58
C ALA A 376 -32.91 12.10 9.07
N LYS A 377 -33.34 13.02 9.97
CA LYS A 377 -33.34 12.76 11.42
C LYS A 377 -34.41 11.75 11.86
N LYS A 378 -35.56 11.77 11.21
CA LYS A 378 -36.62 10.77 11.39
C LYS A 378 -36.17 9.37 10.99
N LEU A 379 -35.47 9.26 9.86
CA LEU A 379 -34.84 8.01 9.43
C LEU A 379 -33.71 7.57 10.39
N ASP A 380 -32.94 8.49 10.98
CA ASP A 380 -31.98 8.14 12.05
C ASP A 380 -32.71 7.45 13.24
N CYS A 381 -33.91 7.91 13.61
CA CYS A 381 -34.72 7.27 14.65
C CYS A 381 -35.22 5.89 14.22
N LEU A 382 -35.71 5.73 12.98
CA LEU A 382 -36.15 4.43 12.46
C LEU A 382 -34.98 3.44 12.35
N ALA A 383 -33.81 3.90 11.93
CA ALA A 383 -32.59 3.11 11.91
C ALA A 383 -32.20 2.62 13.31
N TYR A 384 -32.36 3.46 14.33
CA TYR A 384 -32.17 3.07 15.72
C TYR A 384 -33.18 2.01 16.17
N VAL A 385 -34.46 2.14 15.82
CA VAL A 385 -35.47 1.11 16.12
C VAL A 385 -35.14 -0.21 15.43
N ALA A 386 -34.77 -0.17 14.14
CA ALA A 386 -34.44 -1.35 13.37
C ALA A 386 -33.25 -2.11 13.98
N ALA A 387 -32.19 -1.40 14.38
CA ALA A 387 -31.02 -2.01 15.03
C ALA A 387 -31.34 -2.63 16.41
N GLN A 388 -32.23 -2.04 17.19
CA GLN A 388 -32.64 -2.58 18.51
C GLN A 388 -33.51 -3.83 18.37
N VAL A 389 -34.46 -3.83 17.43
CA VAL A 389 -35.32 -4.99 17.14
C VAL A 389 -34.51 -6.19 16.62
N ASP A 390 -33.39 -5.92 15.94
CA ASP A 390 -32.46 -6.92 15.44
C ASP A 390 -31.56 -7.51 16.54
N GLY A 391 -31.17 -6.70 17.54
CA GLY A 391 -30.40 -7.16 18.71
C GLY A 391 -31.21 -8.03 19.69
N ASP A 392 -32.51 -7.80 19.82
CA ASP A 392 -33.41 -8.58 20.72
C ASP A 392 -33.76 -10.00 20.17
N LYS A 393 -33.14 -10.42 19.05
CA LYS A 393 -33.37 -11.70 18.35
C LYS A 393 -33.02 -12.98 19.10
N VAL A 394 -32.66 -12.90 20.39
CA VAL A 394 -32.52 -14.10 21.22
C VAL A 394 -33.87 -14.77 21.51
N ALA A 395 -35.03 -14.18 21.15
CA ALA A 395 -36.34 -14.82 21.34
C ALA A 395 -37.45 -14.44 20.32
N GLY A 396 -37.39 -14.92 19.06
CA GLY A 396 -38.59 -15.19 18.24
C GLY A 396 -38.72 -14.51 16.87
N GLY A 397 -39.03 -15.31 15.83
CA GLY A 397 -39.00 -14.94 14.41
C GLY A 397 -40.10 -14.02 13.83
N ARG A 398 -40.96 -13.39 14.65
CA ARG A 398 -41.95 -12.38 14.16
C ARG A 398 -41.40 -10.95 14.14
N ALA A 399 -40.28 -10.68 14.81
CA ALA A 399 -39.64 -9.36 14.87
C ALA A 399 -38.85 -9.02 13.57
N THR A 400 -38.49 -10.04 12.80
CA THR A 400 -37.66 -9.99 11.58
C THR A 400 -38.32 -9.26 10.42
N GLU A 401 -39.58 -9.61 10.10
CA GLU A 401 -40.35 -8.98 9.01
C GLU A 401 -40.69 -7.51 9.33
N GLN A 402 -40.86 -7.20 10.62
CA GLN A 402 -41.14 -5.83 11.06
C GLN A 402 -39.93 -4.93 10.85
N ALA A 403 -38.71 -5.38 11.16
CA ALA A 403 -37.50 -4.56 11.02
C ALA A 403 -37.15 -4.24 9.55
N THR A 404 -37.33 -5.19 8.63
CA THR A 404 -37.12 -4.94 7.19
C THR A 404 -38.22 -4.06 6.61
N ALA A 405 -39.49 -4.25 7.01
CA ALA A 405 -40.60 -3.39 6.59
C ALA A 405 -40.42 -1.94 7.06
N LEU A 406 -39.89 -1.69 8.27
CA LEU A 406 -39.59 -0.34 8.76
C LEU A 406 -38.61 0.41 7.84
N LEU A 407 -37.62 -0.30 7.29
CA LEU A 407 -36.63 0.27 6.37
C LEU A 407 -37.24 0.52 4.99
N ASP A 408 -37.95 -0.46 4.44
CA ASP A 408 -38.59 -0.35 3.12
C ASP A 408 -39.61 0.80 3.09
N ASP A 409 -40.52 0.84 4.07
CA ASP A 409 -41.52 1.90 4.20
C ASP A 409 -40.85 3.29 4.41
N GLY A 410 -39.75 3.34 5.16
CA GLY A 410 -38.98 4.56 5.39
C GLY A 410 -38.31 5.10 4.11
N LEU A 411 -37.75 4.21 3.28
CA LEU A 411 -37.10 4.55 2.01
C LEU A 411 -38.12 5.03 0.96
N VAL A 412 -39.31 4.43 0.93
CA VAL A 412 -40.42 4.88 0.07
C VAL A 412 -40.82 6.32 0.38
N CYS A 413 -40.80 6.74 1.65
CA CYS A 413 -41.12 8.12 2.06
C CYS A 413 -40.09 9.18 1.62
N VAL A 414 -38.84 8.79 1.33
CA VAL A 414 -37.78 9.71 0.89
C VAL A 414 -37.63 9.78 -0.62
N SER A 415 -37.80 8.64 -1.31
CA SER A 415 -37.61 8.56 -2.77
C SER A 415 -38.82 9.03 -3.59
N ALA A 416 -39.94 9.44 -2.99
CA ALA A 416 -41.13 9.88 -3.74
C ALA A 416 -41.50 8.94 -4.90
N PHE A 417 -41.54 7.63 -4.61
CA PHE A 417 -41.82 6.52 -5.54
C PHE A 417 -40.78 6.29 -6.67
N ARG A 418 -39.72 7.10 -6.79
CA ARG A 418 -38.67 6.94 -7.82
C ARG A 418 -37.29 7.35 -7.33
N TRP A 419 -36.29 6.51 -7.54
CA TRP A 419 -34.91 6.87 -7.27
C TRP A 419 -34.43 8.01 -8.18
N LEU A 420 -33.87 9.06 -7.57
CA LEU A 420 -33.35 10.24 -8.25
C LEU A 420 -31.83 10.08 -8.53
N PRO A 421 -31.26 10.85 -9.48
CA PRO A 421 -29.84 10.78 -9.84
C PRO A 421 -28.89 11.02 -8.66
N ALA A 422 -27.61 10.65 -8.82
CA ALA A 422 -26.59 10.70 -7.76
C ALA A 422 -26.40 12.06 -7.06
N TRP A 423 -26.62 13.17 -7.76
CA TRP A 423 -26.53 14.54 -7.20
C TRP A 423 -27.78 14.97 -6.42
N SER A 424 -28.81 14.12 -6.35
CA SER A 424 -30.03 14.40 -5.63
C SER A 424 -29.82 14.32 -4.13
N THR A 425 -30.25 15.36 -3.41
CA THR A 425 -30.18 15.42 -1.95
C THR A 425 -31.02 14.34 -1.27
N GLU A 426 -32.13 13.94 -1.90
CA GLU A 426 -33.06 12.90 -1.48
C GLU A 426 -32.37 11.53 -1.48
N THR A 427 -31.69 11.20 -2.58
CA THR A 427 -30.89 9.98 -2.71
C THR A 427 -29.78 9.97 -1.67
N GLY A 428 -29.10 11.11 -1.46
CA GLY A 428 -28.09 11.25 -0.40
C GLY A 428 -28.65 11.00 1.01
N VAL A 429 -29.87 11.46 1.30
CA VAL A 429 -30.53 11.20 2.59
C VAL A 429 -30.90 9.72 2.77
N ALA A 430 -31.36 9.05 1.71
CA ALA A 430 -31.67 7.62 1.73
C ALA A 430 -30.41 6.77 2.00
N PHE A 431 -29.31 7.00 1.27
CA PHE A 431 -28.05 6.30 1.50
C PHE A 431 -27.43 6.62 2.86
N ARG A 432 -27.58 7.85 3.36
CA ARG A 432 -27.19 8.20 4.74
C ARG A 432 -27.98 7.39 5.77
N ALA A 433 -29.27 7.14 5.55
CA ALA A 433 -30.08 6.32 6.44
C ALA A 433 -29.64 4.86 6.44
N LEU A 434 -29.40 4.26 5.26
CA LEU A 434 -28.81 2.92 5.13
C LEU A 434 -27.48 2.81 5.89
N HIS A 435 -26.61 3.80 5.73
CA HIS A 435 -25.32 3.85 6.42
C HIS A 435 -25.49 3.95 7.95
N ARG A 436 -26.48 4.71 8.40
CA ARG A 436 -26.78 4.86 9.84
C ARG A 436 -27.31 3.57 10.46
N VAL A 437 -28.08 2.75 9.74
CA VAL A 437 -28.53 1.43 10.21
C VAL A 437 -27.31 0.55 10.53
N LEU A 438 -26.34 0.49 9.62
CA LEU A 438 -25.12 -0.31 9.79
C LEU A 438 -24.28 0.17 10.97
N ILE A 439 -24.07 1.48 11.10
CA ILE A 439 -23.27 2.05 12.22
C ILE A 439 -23.97 1.89 13.56
N ILE A 440 -25.30 2.03 13.63
CA ILE A 440 -26.01 1.89 14.91
C ILE A 440 -26.04 0.43 15.38
N ALA A 441 -26.11 -0.52 14.45
CA ALA A 441 -26.05 -1.94 14.77
C ALA A 441 -24.63 -2.38 15.22
N ALA A 442 -23.56 -1.76 14.69
CA ALA A 442 -22.18 -1.92 15.16
C ALA A 442 -21.57 -0.57 15.57
N PRO A 443 -21.89 -0.05 16.77
CA PRO A 443 -21.27 1.18 17.25
C PRO A 443 -19.78 0.97 17.51
N HIS A 444 -18.98 2.03 17.34
CA HIS A 444 -17.58 2.01 17.76
C HIS A 444 -17.52 1.72 19.25
N GLY A 445 -16.87 0.61 19.64
CA GLY A 445 -16.54 0.35 21.03
C GLY A 445 -15.61 1.45 21.54
N THR A 446 -15.84 1.92 22.77
CA THR A 446 -14.98 2.91 23.43
C THR A 446 -13.70 2.31 24.00
N GLU A 447 -13.49 1.01 23.84
CA GLU A 447 -12.26 0.31 24.22
C GLU A 447 -11.71 -0.42 22.98
N ASP A 448 -10.41 -0.29 22.74
CA ASP A 448 -9.65 -0.78 21.57
C ASP A 448 -9.59 -2.32 21.43
N THR A 449 -10.50 -3.03 22.07
CA THR A 449 -10.72 -4.46 21.88
C THR A 449 -11.57 -4.64 20.63
N ARG A 450 -10.98 -5.28 19.61
CA ARG A 450 -11.61 -5.65 18.32
C ARG A 450 -13.13 -5.80 18.42
N CYS A 451 -13.84 -5.04 17.58
CA CYS A 451 -15.28 -4.88 17.54
C CYS A 451 -16.05 -6.20 17.80
N SER A 452 -16.52 -6.39 19.04
CA SER A 452 -17.29 -7.59 19.46
C SER A 452 -18.59 -7.80 18.69
N GLY A 453 -19.09 -6.77 17.97
CA GLY A 453 -20.34 -6.81 17.22
C GLY A 453 -20.23 -7.24 15.74
N ALA A 454 -19.02 -7.48 15.19
CA ALA A 454 -18.88 -7.83 13.77
C ALA A 454 -19.54 -9.19 13.44
N GLY A 455 -19.46 -10.17 14.35
CA GLY A 455 -20.08 -11.50 14.17
C GLY A 455 -21.61 -11.50 14.31
N GLU A 456 -22.18 -10.62 15.14
CA GLU A 456 -23.63 -10.54 15.36
C GLU A 456 -24.34 -9.89 14.16
N LEU A 457 -23.71 -8.87 13.56
CA LEU A 457 -24.23 -8.17 12.39
C LEU A 457 -24.05 -8.93 11.07
N LEU A 458 -23.02 -9.77 10.94
CA LEU A 458 -22.86 -10.68 9.79
C LEU A 458 -24.03 -11.65 9.66
N ASN A 459 -24.67 -12.01 10.77
CA ASN A 459 -25.86 -12.86 10.82
C ASN A 459 -27.17 -12.06 10.88
N SER A 460 -27.10 -10.73 10.79
CA SER A 460 -28.27 -9.86 10.80
C SER A 460 -29.07 -10.02 9.51
N THR A 461 -30.38 -10.22 9.65
CA THR A 461 -31.28 -10.21 8.49
C THR A 461 -31.41 -8.82 7.88
N ILE A 462 -31.18 -7.75 8.65
CA ILE A 462 -31.19 -6.38 8.14
C ILE A 462 -30.00 -6.17 7.21
N PHE A 463 -28.83 -6.68 7.58
CA PHE A 463 -27.64 -6.60 6.72
C PHE A 463 -27.83 -7.35 5.41
N HIS A 464 -28.34 -8.59 5.46
CA HIS A 464 -28.64 -9.37 4.24
C HIS A 464 -29.73 -8.73 3.36
N HIS A 465 -30.77 -8.16 3.97
CA HIS A 465 -31.81 -7.42 3.24
C HIS A 465 -31.23 -6.17 2.56
N LEU A 466 -30.36 -5.43 3.25
CA LEU A 466 -29.69 -4.25 2.71
C LEU A 466 -28.75 -4.63 1.54
N GLN A 467 -28.02 -5.75 1.64
CA GLN A 467 -27.22 -6.28 0.53
C GLN A 467 -28.10 -6.59 -0.69
N ALA A 468 -29.27 -7.22 -0.49
CA ALA A 468 -30.21 -7.52 -1.56
C ALA A 468 -30.76 -6.24 -2.22
N ILE A 469 -31.22 -5.27 -1.42
CA ILE A 469 -31.70 -3.97 -1.94
C ILE A 469 -30.61 -3.27 -2.76
N LEU A 470 -29.36 -3.24 -2.29
CA LEU A 470 -28.26 -2.60 -3.04
C LEU A 470 -27.96 -3.30 -4.36
N VAL A 471 -28.01 -4.63 -4.40
CA VAL A 471 -27.84 -5.40 -5.65
C VAL A 471 -29.00 -5.12 -6.62
N ASP A 472 -30.24 -5.14 -6.15
CA ASP A 472 -31.40 -4.89 -6.99
C ASP A 472 -31.42 -3.45 -7.52
N MET A 473 -31.14 -2.46 -6.65
CA MET A 473 -30.99 -1.06 -7.07
C MET A 473 -29.86 -0.85 -8.09
N ALA A 474 -28.71 -1.51 -7.91
CA ALA A 474 -27.61 -1.44 -8.86
C ALA A 474 -27.97 -2.08 -10.21
N SER A 475 -28.82 -3.11 -10.21
CA SER A 475 -29.26 -3.80 -11.44
C SER A 475 -30.35 -3.03 -12.19
N GLU A 476 -31.30 -2.40 -11.48
CA GLU A 476 -32.44 -1.70 -12.08
C GLU A 476 -32.14 -0.24 -12.43
N HIS A 477 -31.21 0.41 -11.71
CA HIS A 477 -30.95 1.85 -11.81
C HIS A 477 -29.46 2.18 -11.96
N GLN A 478 -28.98 2.18 -13.21
CA GLN A 478 -27.59 2.51 -13.58
C GLN A 478 -27.07 3.84 -13.00
N GLY A 479 -27.95 4.84 -12.84
CA GLY A 479 -27.58 6.16 -12.31
C GLY A 479 -27.23 6.18 -10.81
N LEU A 480 -27.56 5.13 -10.05
CA LEU A 480 -27.26 5.02 -8.62
C LEU A 480 -25.92 4.33 -8.34
N VAL A 481 -25.34 3.68 -9.34
CA VAL A 481 -24.11 2.90 -9.22
C VAL A 481 -22.94 3.70 -8.62
N PRO A 482 -22.70 4.97 -9.01
CA PRO A 482 -21.66 5.79 -8.37
C PRO A 482 -21.95 6.10 -6.89
N VAL A 483 -23.23 6.19 -6.50
CA VAL A 483 -23.62 6.42 -5.09
C VAL A 483 -23.39 5.18 -4.25
N ILE A 484 -23.65 3.99 -4.83
CA ILE A 484 -23.37 2.71 -4.19
C ILE A 484 -21.84 2.52 -4.00
N ALA A 485 -21.04 2.92 -5.00
CA ALA A 485 -19.58 2.93 -4.88
C ALA A 485 -19.11 3.84 -3.74
N GLU A 486 -19.55 5.11 -3.72
CA GLU A 486 -19.24 6.06 -2.65
C GLU A 486 -19.70 5.58 -1.27
N PHE A 487 -20.89 4.97 -1.19
CA PHE A 487 -21.39 4.36 0.04
C PHE A 487 -20.48 3.24 0.54
N THR A 488 -19.99 2.39 -0.36
CA THR A 488 -19.09 1.27 -0.04
C THR A 488 -17.71 1.80 0.39
N ASN A 489 -17.18 2.81 -0.30
CA ASN A 489 -15.90 3.45 0.03
C ASN A 489 -15.90 4.06 1.42
N ARG A 490 -17.03 4.66 1.83
CA ARG A 490 -17.15 5.20 3.20
C ARG A 490 -17.08 4.13 4.28
N LEU A 491 -17.58 2.92 4.01
CA LEU A 491 -17.45 1.79 4.93
C LEU A 491 -16.01 1.26 4.95
N LEU A 492 -15.37 1.15 3.78
CA LEU A 492 -13.98 0.71 3.65
C LEU A 492 -12.97 1.67 4.27
N ALA A 493 -13.22 2.99 4.20
CA ALA A 493 -12.38 4.01 4.80
C ALA A 493 -12.40 4.01 6.35
N CYS A 494 -13.28 3.21 6.96
CA CYS A 494 -13.45 3.14 8.40
C CYS A 494 -12.96 1.80 8.95
N ASN A 495 -11.90 1.79 9.77
CA ASN A 495 -11.28 0.56 10.30
C ASN A 495 -12.27 -0.38 11.03
N SER A 496 -13.32 0.15 11.67
CA SER A 496 -14.30 -0.67 12.39
C SER A 496 -15.40 -1.25 11.48
N HIS A 497 -15.65 -0.64 10.33
CA HIS A 497 -16.71 -1.03 9.38
C HIS A 497 -16.15 -1.55 8.05
N GLN A 498 -14.83 -1.64 7.92
CA GLN A 498 -14.12 -2.14 6.74
C GLN A 498 -14.65 -3.52 6.32
N TRP A 499 -14.84 -4.43 7.29
CA TRP A 499 -15.41 -5.77 7.05
C TRP A 499 -16.80 -5.72 6.40
N ALA A 500 -17.64 -4.73 6.72
CA ALA A 500 -18.98 -4.60 6.15
C ALA A 500 -18.90 -4.13 4.69
N GLY A 501 -17.94 -3.24 4.40
CA GLY A 501 -17.60 -2.84 3.03
C GLY A 501 -17.07 -4.01 2.20
N GLU A 502 -16.15 -4.80 2.74
CA GLU A 502 -15.60 -5.99 2.07
C GLU A 502 -16.67 -7.04 1.76
N GLN A 503 -17.58 -7.32 2.70
CA GLN A 503 -18.69 -8.26 2.47
C GLN A 503 -19.72 -7.74 1.48
N LEU A 504 -19.94 -6.42 1.44
CA LEU A 504 -20.77 -5.80 0.41
C LEU A 504 -20.12 -5.94 -0.97
N LEU A 505 -18.82 -5.67 -1.10
CA LEU A 505 -18.07 -5.87 -2.35
C LEU A 505 -18.10 -7.33 -2.81
N ARG A 506 -17.93 -8.29 -1.89
CA ARG A 506 -18.06 -9.73 -2.20
C ARG A 506 -19.46 -10.07 -2.70
N THR A 507 -20.51 -9.51 -2.09
CA THR A 507 -21.89 -9.75 -2.54
C THR A 507 -22.17 -9.12 -3.90
N LEU A 508 -21.58 -7.96 -4.19
CA LEU A 508 -21.64 -7.34 -5.51
C LEU A 508 -20.89 -8.18 -6.55
N ASP A 509 -19.71 -8.71 -6.22
CA ASP A 509 -18.97 -9.65 -7.10
C ASP A 509 -19.81 -10.91 -7.42
N GLU A 510 -20.36 -11.56 -6.40
CA GLU A 510 -21.09 -12.82 -6.55
C GLU A 510 -22.48 -12.68 -7.19
N ARG A 511 -23.23 -11.62 -6.85
CA ARG A 511 -24.66 -11.51 -7.22
C ARG A 511 -24.96 -10.44 -8.27
N LEU A 512 -24.16 -9.38 -8.35
CA LEU A 512 -24.38 -8.31 -9.34
C LEU A 512 -23.66 -8.60 -10.65
N LEU A 513 -22.35 -8.93 -10.62
CA LEU A 513 -21.57 -9.12 -11.84
C LEU A 513 -22.16 -10.15 -12.82
N PRO A 514 -22.72 -11.31 -12.38
CA PRO A 514 -23.34 -12.26 -13.30
C PRO A 514 -24.63 -11.75 -13.96
N ARG A 515 -25.30 -10.74 -13.39
CA ARG A 515 -26.55 -10.15 -13.92
C ARG A 515 -26.29 -9.07 -14.98
N LEU A 516 -25.04 -8.63 -15.17
CA LEU A 516 -24.69 -7.54 -16.08
C LEU A 516 -24.46 -8.03 -17.52
N GLU A 517 -25.10 -7.37 -18.49
CA GLU A 517 -24.90 -7.65 -19.91
C GLU A 517 -23.73 -6.83 -20.49
N PRO A 518 -22.83 -7.45 -21.31
CA PRO A 518 -21.69 -6.75 -21.90
C PRO A 518 -22.08 -5.78 -23.04
N GLY A 519 -21.87 -4.49 -22.83
CA GLY A 519 -22.11 -3.43 -23.81
C GLY A 519 -21.70 -2.05 -23.33
N TYR A 520 -22.04 -0.99 -24.08
CA TYR A 520 -21.60 0.37 -23.77
C TYR A 520 -22.17 0.92 -22.45
N GLN A 521 -23.27 0.35 -21.93
CA GLN A 521 -23.88 0.72 -20.65
C GLN A 521 -23.07 0.28 -19.43
N LEU A 522 -22.11 -0.64 -19.61
CA LEU A 522 -21.24 -1.11 -18.52
C LEU A 522 -20.33 -0.01 -17.98
N ALA A 523 -20.15 1.08 -18.72
CA ALA A 523 -19.33 2.21 -18.31
C ALA A 523 -19.78 2.88 -17.00
N SER A 524 -21.07 2.82 -16.65
CA SER A 524 -21.56 3.34 -15.36
C SER A 524 -21.08 2.52 -14.15
N TYR A 525 -20.65 1.27 -14.38
CA TYR A 525 -20.19 0.34 -13.33
C TYR A 525 -18.68 0.33 -13.14
N TYR A 526 -17.90 1.00 -13.99
CA TYR A 526 -16.45 1.06 -13.85
C TYR A 526 -15.96 1.61 -12.50
N PRO A 527 -16.60 2.62 -11.86
CA PRO A 527 -16.21 3.01 -10.51
C PRO A 527 -16.32 1.84 -9.52
N LEU A 528 -17.39 1.04 -9.57
CA LEU A 528 -17.50 -0.15 -8.71
C LEU A 528 -16.44 -1.21 -9.03
N PHE A 529 -16.11 -1.41 -10.31
CA PHE A 529 -15.11 -2.40 -10.72
C PHE A 529 -13.71 -2.00 -10.26
N GLU A 530 -13.41 -0.70 -10.27
CA GLU A 530 -12.16 -0.16 -9.75
C GLU A 530 -12.05 -0.41 -8.24
N GLU A 531 -13.13 -0.20 -7.48
CA GLU A 531 -13.16 -0.51 -6.04
C GLU A 531 -13.02 -2.01 -5.74
N ILE A 532 -13.69 -2.87 -6.51
CA ILE A 532 -13.52 -4.33 -6.41
C ILE A 532 -12.06 -4.71 -6.68
N ALA A 533 -11.44 -4.11 -7.69
CA ALA A 533 -10.04 -4.35 -8.07
C ALA A 533 -9.00 -3.77 -7.10
N GLN A 534 -9.38 -2.80 -6.26
CA GLN A 534 -8.52 -2.26 -5.20
C GLN A 534 -8.51 -3.13 -3.94
N ASN A 535 -9.57 -3.92 -3.72
CA ASN A 535 -9.75 -4.66 -2.47
C ASN A 535 -9.08 -6.04 -2.50
N GLU A 536 -8.04 -6.23 -1.68
CA GLU A 536 -7.23 -7.46 -1.63
C GLU A 536 -8.02 -8.72 -1.25
N THR A 537 -9.14 -8.57 -0.51
CA THR A 537 -9.90 -9.68 0.06
C THR A 537 -10.95 -10.29 -0.88
N VAL A 538 -11.26 -9.61 -1.99
CA VAL A 538 -12.31 -10.02 -2.94
C VAL A 538 -11.67 -10.77 -4.11
N PRO A 539 -12.18 -11.97 -4.47
CA PRO A 539 -11.67 -12.73 -5.62
C PRO A 539 -11.94 -11.98 -6.94
N GLN A 540 -10.92 -11.88 -7.80
CA GLN A 540 -10.99 -11.07 -9.03
C GLN A 540 -11.49 -11.85 -10.28
N LEU A 541 -11.77 -13.15 -10.14
CA LEU A 541 -12.06 -14.02 -11.28
C LEU A 541 -13.33 -13.60 -12.04
N CYS A 542 -14.45 -13.39 -11.32
CA CYS A 542 -15.73 -12.98 -11.90
C CYS A 542 -15.62 -11.66 -12.66
N LEU A 543 -14.87 -10.69 -12.10
CA LEU A 543 -14.62 -9.41 -12.72
C LEU A 543 -13.78 -9.57 -14.01
N ILE A 544 -12.70 -10.37 -13.98
CA ILE A 544 -11.85 -10.60 -15.15
C ILE A 544 -12.64 -11.30 -16.28
N GLU A 545 -13.52 -12.26 -15.95
CA GLU A 545 -14.39 -12.90 -16.93
C GLU A 545 -15.38 -11.91 -17.57
N LEU A 546 -15.98 -11.04 -16.79
CA LEU A 546 -16.88 -9.99 -17.28
C LEU A 546 -16.14 -9.00 -18.19
N LEU A 547 -14.95 -8.54 -17.78
CA LEU A 547 -14.09 -7.66 -18.59
C LEU A 547 -13.67 -8.34 -19.90
N THR A 548 -13.38 -9.64 -19.87
CA THR A 548 -13.07 -10.43 -21.09
C THR A 548 -14.25 -10.44 -22.05
N LYS A 549 -15.47 -10.74 -21.56
CA LYS A 549 -16.71 -10.70 -22.37
C LYS A 549 -16.98 -9.29 -22.90
N GLN A 550 -16.69 -8.25 -22.12
CA GLN A 550 -16.83 -6.86 -22.52
C GLN A 550 -15.87 -6.49 -23.67
N MET A 551 -14.59 -6.86 -23.58
CA MET A 551 -13.62 -6.55 -24.64
C MET A 551 -14.00 -7.23 -25.96
N VAL A 552 -14.47 -8.48 -25.92
CA VAL A 552 -15.00 -9.17 -27.12
C VAL A 552 -16.22 -8.44 -27.71
N SER A 553 -17.12 -7.94 -26.86
CA SER A 553 -18.30 -7.16 -27.30
C SER A 553 -17.91 -5.83 -27.94
N LEU A 554 -16.90 -5.14 -27.38
CA LEU A 554 -16.38 -3.87 -27.91
C LEU A 554 -15.72 -4.05 -29.27
N THR A 555 -14.92 -5.10 -29.45
CA THR A 555 -14.31 -5.44 -30.75
C THR A 555 -15.37 -5.72 -31.82
N LYS A 556 -16.45 -6.43 -31.47
CA LYS A 556 -17.54 -6.74 -32.41
C LYS A 556 -18.39 -5.53 -32.80
N LYS A 557 -18.53 -4.54 -31.89
CA LYS A 557 -19.36 -3.34 -32.06
C LYS A 557 -18.55 -2.11 -32.51
N HIS A 558 -17.29 -2.31 -32.89
CA HIS A 558 -16.41 -1.25 -33.36
C HIS A 558 -16.78 -0.85 -34.80
N GLY A 559 -17.07 0.44 -35.00
CA GLY A 559 -17.37 1.06 -36.27
C GLY A 559 -17.05 2.56 -36.24
N PRO A 560 -17.13 3.26 -37.37
CA PRO A 560 -16.63 4.64 -37.51
C PRO A 560 -17.30 5.64 -36.55
N ASP A 561 -18.55 5.42 -36.16
CA ASP A 561 -19.29 6.29 -35.23
C ASP A 561 -19.08 5.92 -33.75
N THR A 562 -18.51 4.74 -33.45
CA THR A 562 -18.32 4.21 -32.09
C THR A 562 -16.85 4.14 -31.66
N GLU A 563 -15.91 4.55 -32.50
CA GLU A 563 -14.46 4.51 -32.25
C GLU A 563 -14.09 5.10 -30.88
N LEU A 564 -14.48 6.37 -30.62
CA LEU A 564 -14.19 7.06 -29.36
C LEU A 564 -14.79 6.36 -28.13
N LYS A 565 -16.00 5.81 -28.25
CA LYS A 565 -16.65 5.08 -27.15
C LYS A 565 -15.95 3.77 -26.87
N SER A 566 -15.59 3.01 -27.92
CA SER A 566 -14.85 1.76 -27.78
C SER A 566 -13.45 1.99 -27.21
N TRP A 567 -12.72 3.02 -27.67
CA TRP A 567 -11.43 3.43 -27.13
C TRP A 567 -11.50 3.82 -25.64
N SER A 568 -12.46 4.67 -25.26
CA SER A 568 -12.60 5.13 -23.87
C SER A 568 -12.90 3.97 -22.91
N GLN A 569 -13.73 3.01 -23.33
CA GLN A 569 -14.05 1.83 -22.52
C GLN A 569 -12.88 0.85 -22.47
N GLY A 570 -12.22 0.58 -23.61
CA GLY A 570 -11.01 -0.26 -23.65
C GLY A 570 -9.89 0.29 -22.76
N SER A 571 -9.66 1.61 -22.80
CA SER A 571 -8.70 2.29 -21.94
C SER A 571 -9.06 2.17 -20.46
N LYS A 572 -10.34 2.26 -20.10
CA LYS A 572 -10.82 2.05 -18.72
C LYS A 572 -10.64 0.61 -18.25
N VAL A 573 -10.88 -0.39 -19.10
CA VAL A 573 -10.62 -1.80 -18.78
C VAL A 573 -9.14 -2.03 -18.51
N VAL A 574 -8.24 -1.52 -19.35
CA VAL A 574 -6.79 -1.62 -19.11
C VAL A 574 -6.37 -0.86 -17.84
N GLY A 575 -7.04 0.26 -17.53
CA GLY A 575 -6.90 0.96 -16.25
C GLY A 575 -7.27 0.08 -15.04
N ILE A 576 -8.37 -0.66 -15.11
CA ILE A 576 -8.77 -1.60 -14.05
C ILE A 576 -7.76 -2.75 -13.93
N CYS A 577 -7.26 -3.30 -15.04
CA CYS A 577 -6.16 -4.28 -15.02
C CYS A 577 -4.92 -3.74 -14.31
N ARG A 578 -4.60 -2.45 -14.52
CA ARG A 578 -3.50 -1.76 -13.83
C ARG A 578 -3.77 -1.66 -12.33
N VAL A 579 -5.00 -1.34 -11.91
CA VAL A 579 -5.38 -1.32 -10.49
C VAL A 579 -5.23 -2.72 -9.86
N MET A 580 -5.66 -3.78 -10.55
CA MET A 580 -5.47 -5.15 -10.08
C MET A 580 -3.99 -5.51 -9.86
N LEU A 581 -3.10 -5.09 -10.78
CA LEU A 581 -1.65 -5.28 -10.65
C LEU A 581 -1.03 -4.51 -9.46
N LYS A 582 -1.65 -3.40 -9.03
CA LYS A 582 -1.20 -2.58 -7.91
C LYS A 582 -1.61 -3.14 -6.56
N HIS A 583 -2.79 -3.73 -6.45
CA HIS A 583 -3.35 -4.14 -5.16
C HIS A 583 -3.27 -5.64 -4.89
N HIS A 584 -3.36 -6.50 -5.92
CA HIS A 584 -3.34 -7.95 -5.71
C HIS A 584 -1.94 -8.56 -5.85
N HIS A 585 -1.77 -9.72 -5.22
CA HIS A 585 -0.59 -10.56 -5.41
C HIS A 585 -0.56 -11.14 -6.83
N SER A 586 0.57 -10.97 -7.52
CA SER A 586 0.72 -11.36 -8.92
C SER A 586 0.45 -12.84 -9.17
N SER A 587 0.71 -13.73 -8.21
CA SER A 587 0.44 -15.17 -8.28
C SER A 587 -1.03 -15.51 -8.53
N HIS A 588 -1.95 -14.88 -7.80
CA HIS A 588 -3.39 -15.19 -7.86
C HIS A 588 -4.06 -14.69 -9.14
N ILE A 589 -3.55 -13.60 -9.72
CA ILE A 589 -4.13 -12.97 -10.91
C ILE A 589 -3.37 -13.31 -12.21
N PHE A 590 -2.20 -13.97 -12.14
CA PHE A 590 -1.31 -14.15 -13.29
C PHE A 590 -2.02 -14.80 -14.48
N LEU A 591 -2.64 -15.97 -14.27
CA LEU A 591 -3.25 -16.75 -15.35
C LEU A 591 -4.50 -16.06 -15.93
N PRO A 592 -5.51 -15.66 -15.14
CA PRO A 592 -6.70 -15.01 -15.70
C PRO A 592 -6.41 -13.65 -16.35
N LEU A 593 -5.53 -12.84 -15.73
CA LEU A 593 -5.21 -11.50 -16.23
C LEU A 593 -4.32 -11.53 -17.48
N SER A 594 -3.38 -12.48 -17.57
CA SER A 594 -2.56 -12.65 -18.78
C SER A 594 -3.42 -13.04 -19.99
N HIS A 595 -4.39 -13.94 -19.83
CA HIS A 595 -5.33 -14.30 -20.90
C HIS A 595 -6.14 -13.09 -21.38
N LEU A 596 -6.67 -12.26 -20.46
CA LEU A 596 -7.37 -11.03 -20.81
C LEU A 596 -6.44 -10.07 -21.58
N LEU A 597 -5.22 -9.81 -21.08
CA LEU A 597 -4.27 -8.90 -21.72
C LEU A 597 -3.83 -9.38 -23.10
N VAL A 598 -3.59 -10.67 -23.29
CA VAL A 598 -3.27 -11.27 -24.60
C VAL A 598 -4.44 -11.09 -25.57
N LEU A 599 -5.67 -11.37 -25.14
CA LEU A 599 -6.86 -11.16 -25.95
C LEU A 599 -6.99 -9.70 -26.41
N ILE A 600 -6.69 -8.74 -25.53
CA ILE A 600 -6.71 -7.31 -25.88
C ILE A 600 -5.65 -7.01 -26.95
N ILE A 601 -4.42 -7.53 -26.79
CA ILE A 601 -3.32 -7.32 -27.74
C ILE A 601 -3.65 -7.87 -29.13
N GLU A 602 -4.29 -9.04 -29.20
CA GLU A 602 -4.58 -9.72 -30.47
C GLU A 602 -5.82 -9.17 -31.19
N SER A 603 -6.87 -8.83 -30.44
CA SER A 603 -8.20 -8.61 -31.01
C SER A 603 -8.68 -7.16 -30.99
N PHE A 604 -8.09 -6.27 -30.20
CA PHE A 604 -8.61 -4.91 -30.06
C PHE A 604 -8.16 -4.01 -31.24
N PRO A 605 -9.07 -3.22 -31.85
CA PRO A 605 -8.76 -2.46 -33.07
C PRO A 605 -7.81 -1.28 -32.82
N ASP A 606 -7.93 -0.61 -31.68
CA ASP A 606 -7.12 0.56 -31.33
C ASP A 606 -5.67 0.18 -30.97
N LEU A 607 -4.69 1.00 -31.40
CA LEU A 607 -3.27 0.74 -31.15
C LEU A 607 -2.83 1.13 -29.74
N GLU A 608 -3.36 2.21 -29.18
CA GLU A 608 -2.98 2.72 -27.87
C GLU A 608 -3.38 1.73 -26.77
N VAL A 609 -4.62 1.23 -26.82
CA VAL A 609 -5.12 0.23 -25.85
C VAL A 609 -4.29 -1.07 -25.92
N ARG A 610 -3.88 -1.49 -27.13
CA ARG A 610 -3.01 -2.67 -27.33
C ARG A 610 -1.62 -2.48 -26.75
N ASP A 611 -1.03 -1.31 -26.94
CA ASP A 611 0.29 -0.99 -26.42
C ASP A 611 0.30 -0.92 -24.89
N HIS A 612 -0.73 -0.31 -24.28
CA HIS A 612 -0.89 -0.31 -22.83
C HIS A 612 -1.09 -1.72 -22.26
N ALA A 613 -1.89 -2.57 -22.92
CA ALA A 613 -2.04 -3.97 -22.52
C ALA A 613 -0.71 -4.74 -22.62
N ARG A 614 0.10 -4.48 -23.65
CA ARG A 614 1.44 -5.08 -23.80
C ARG A 614 2.39 -4.65 -22.69
N ILE A 615 2.34 -3.39 -22.27
CA ILE A 615 3.14 -2.88 -21.15
C ILE A 615 2.69 -3.56 -19.85
N CYS A 616 1.39 -3.65 -19.57
CA CYS A 616 0.85 -4.37 -18.40
C CYS A 616 1.26 -5.85 -18.39
N LEU A 617 1.22 -6.54 -19.55
CA LEU A 617 1.63 -7.93 -19.65
C LEU A 617 3.13 -8.12 -19.38
N ARG A 618 3.98 -7.23 -19.91
CA ARG A 618 5.43 -7.24 -19.62
C ARG A 618 5.74 -6.94 -18.16
N MET A 619 5.00 -6.02 -17.55
CA MET A 619 5.15 -5.73 -16.13
C MET A 619 4.75 -6.93 -15.26
N LEU A 620 3.63 -7.59 -15.57
CA LEU A 620 3.17 -8.79 -14.86
C LEU A 620 4.15 -9.98 -14.99
N SER A 621 4.83 -10.14 -16.13
CA SER A 621 5.73 -11.27 -16.38
C SER A 621 7.20 -11.01 -16.01
N CYS A 622 7.66 -9.77 -16.02
CA CYS A 622 9.09 -9.44 -15.84
C CYS A 622 9.40 -8.71 -14.52
N VAL A 623 8.40 -8.25 -13.76
CA VAL A 623 8.61 -7.49 -12.52
C VAL A 623 8.07 -8.28 -11.32
N PRO A 624 8.86 -8.50 -10.26
CA PRO A 624 8.37 -9.12 -9.02
C PRO A 624 7.21 -8.31 -8.43
N GLY A 625 6.16 -8.99 -7.93
CA GLY A 625 4.91 -8.35 -7.48
C GLY A 625 5.11 -7.17 -6.52
N LYS A 626 6.03 -7.26 -5.56
CA LYS A 626 6.35 -6.16 -4.62
C LYS A 626 6.91 -4.91 -5.34
N LYS A 627 7.83 -5.08 -6.30
CA LYS A 627 8.40 -3.99 -7.11
C LYS A 627 7.37 -3.42 -8.10
N LEU A 628 6.48 -4.26 -8.62
CA LEU A 628 5.36 -3.82 -9.46
C LEU A 628 4.45 -2.87 -8.70
N ARG A 629 4.03 -3.22 -7.48
CA ARG A 629 3.23 -2.35 -6.61
C ARG A 629 3.93 -1.04 -6.29
N HIS A 630 5.22 -1.08 -5.97
CA HIS A 630 6.02 0.13 -5.70
C HIS A 630 6.16 1.03 -6.94
N LEU A 631 6.50 0.47 -8.11
CA LEU A 631 6.59 1.22 -9.37
C LEU A 631 5.26 1.89 -9.74
N MET A 632 4.14 1.26 -9.37
CA MET A 632 2.81 1.78 -9.64
C MET A 632 2.34 2.83 -8.62
N GLY A 633 2.89 2.82 -7.39
CA GLY A 633 2.58 3.79 -6.33
C GLY A 633 3.38 5.11 -6.41
N VAL A 634 4.58 5.11 -7.02
CA VAL A 634 5.44 6.31 -7.14
C VAL A 634 4.81 7.44 -7.99
N GLY A 635 3.77 7.14 -8.79
CA GLY A 635 3.06 8.12 -9.62
C GLY A 635 1.96 8.95 -8.93
N GLU A 636 1.63 8.72 -7.65
CA GLU A 636 0.45 9.28 -6.96
C GLU A 636 0.78 10.21 -5.77
N GLN A 637 1.89 10.94 -5.80
CA GLN A 637 2.05 12.12 -4.92
C GLN A 637 1.28 13.31 -5.55
N PRO A 638 0.32 13.93 -4.84
CA PRO A 638 -0.48 15.02 -5.39
C PRO A 638 0.38 16.30 -5.52
N SER A 639 0.88 16.54 -6.73
CA SER A 639 1.64 17.74 -7.05
C SER A 639 0.70 18.91 -7.32
N GLY A 640 0.49 19.76 -6.32
CA GLY A 640 0.13 21.15 -6.56
C GLY A 640 1.37 21.89 -7.05
N ILE A 641 1.60 21.91 -8.37
CA ILE A 641 2.24 22.94 -9.21
C ILE A 641 2.08 22.47 -10.68
N THR A 642 1.69 23.40 -11.53
CA THR A 642 1.27 23.27 -12.93
C THR A 642 2.21 22.46 -13.86
N PRO A 643 1.67 21.80 -14.91
CA PRO A 643 2.43 20.89 -15.76
C PRO A 643 3.16 21.62 -16.90
N SER A 644 4.42 21.27 -17.10
CA SER A 644 5.11 21.51 -18.38
C SER A 644 5.84 20.23 -18.79
N HIS A 645 5.29 19.60 -19.83
CA HIS A 645 5.84 18.53 -20.68
C HIS A 645 5.86 17.08 -20.14
N PRO A 646 5.33 16.11 -20.92
CA PRO A 646 5.51 14.69 -20.68
C PRO A 646 6.89 14.27 -21.21
N GLY A 647 7.87 14.14 -20.31
CA GLY A 647 9.22 13.77 -20.69
C GLY A 647 10.11 13.47 -19.50
N SER A 648 10.09 12.22 -19.05
CA SER A 648 11.25 11.44 -18.59
C SER A 648 10.77 10.37 -17.60
N LEU A 649 10.39 9.21 -18.14
CA LEU A 649 10.28 7.96 -17.36
C LEU A 649 11.67 7.33 -17.14
N PHE A 650 12.75 8.05 -17.48
CA PHE A 650 14.14 7.56 -17.58
C PHE A 650 15.12 8.44 -16.81
N ASP A 651 14.67 9.15 -15.77
CA ASP A 651 15.61 9.70 -14.79
C ASP A 651 16.00 8.58 -13.84
N ILE A 652 17.11 7.94 -14.22
CA ILE A 652 17.87 6.94 -13.46
C ILE A 652 18.09 7.50 -12.04
N PRO A 653 17.52 6.90 -10.98
CA PRO A 653 18.02 7.14 -9.65
C PRO A 653 19.46 6.65 -9.63
N SER A 654 20.39 7.53 -9.29
CA SER A 654 21.80 7.19 -9.06
C SER A 654 21.90 5.90 -8.23
N PRO A 655 22.78 4.96 -8.59
CA PRO A 655 22.96 3.76 -7.79
C PRO A 655 23.36 4.19 -6.37
N HIS A 656 22.50 3.93 -5.39
CA HIS A 656 22.95 3.93 -4.00
C HIS A 656 24.16 3.01 -3.89
N PRO A 657 25.18 3.39 -3.12
CA PRO A 657 26.47 2.71 -3.11
C PRO A 657 26.25 1.24 -2.80
N ALA A 658 26.89 0.39 -3.60
CA ALA A 658 27.02 -1.03 -3.33
C ALA A 658 27.41 -1.18 -1.85
N GLN A 659 26.52 -1.75 -1.03
CA GLN A 659 26.93 -2.30 0.25
C GLN A 659 28.01 -3.35 -0.05
N ASP A 660 29.10 -3.29 0.72
CA ASP A 660 30.34 -4.01 0.50
C ASP A 660 30.12 -5.47 0.10
N LEU A 661 30.46 -5.77 -1.16
CA LEU A 661 30.35 -7.09 -1.80
C LEU A 661 31.37 -8.13 -1.29
N THR A 662 31.96 -7.93 -0.10
CA THR A 662 32.99 -8.82 0.45
C THR A 662 32.50 -9.74 1.56
N SER A 663 31.24 -9.63 2.00
CA SER A 663 30.69 -10.46 3.08
C SER A 663 29.59 -11.44 2.65
N MET A 664 29.37 -11.65 1.35
CA MET A 664 28.40 -12.66 0.90
C MET A 664 29.06 -14.04 0.86
N THR A 665 28.66 -14.87 1.82
CA THR A 665 28.89 -16.32 1.86
C THR A 665 28.55 -16.93 0.50
N ASP A 666 29.44 -17.78 -0.01
CA ASP A 666 29.42 -18.40 -1.35
C ASP A 666 28.00 -18.66 -1.92
N MET A 667 27.56 -17.86 -2.91
CA MET A 667 26.33 -18.13 -3.68
C MET A 667 26.33 -19.54 -4.32
N ALA A 668 27.52 -20.10 -4.52
CA ALA A 668 27.74 -21.47 -4.97
C ALA A 668 27.22 -22.55 -3.99
N SER A 669 26.80 -22.17 -2.78
CA SER A 669 26.22 -23.08 -1.79
C SER A 669 24.71 -23.29 -1.92
N TYR A 670 23.99 -22.43 -2.65
CA TYR A 670 22.53 -22.53 -2.80
C TYR A 670 22.01 -22.27 -4.24
N ILE A 671 22.87 -21.88 -5.18
CA ILE A 671 22.54 -21.82 -6.61
C ILE A 671 23.50 -22.74 -7.38
N HIS A 672 22.93 -23.70 -8.09
CA HIS A 672 23.69 -24.75 -8.77
C HIS A 672 23.41 -24.75 -10.28
N LEU A 673 24.48 -24.73 -11.07
CA LEU A 673 24.45 -24.98 -12.50
C LEU A 673 25.36 -26.18 -12.80
N GLU A 674 24.76 -27.31 -13.14
CA GLU A 674 25.49 -28.58 -13.29
C GLU A 674 25.32 -29.14 -14.69
N ARG A 675 26.39 -29.70 -15.27
CA ARG A 675 26.33 -30.36 -16.58
C ARG A 675 25.63 -31.72 -16.48
N ILE A 676 24.80 -32.05 -17.47
CA ILE A 676 24.05 -33.32 -17.48
C ILE A 676 24.98 -34.51 -17.73
N VAL A 677 25.97 -34.35 -18.62
CA VAL A 677 26.93 -35.42 -18.98
C VAL A 677 28.28 -35.10 -18.33
N PRO A 678 28.82 -35.91 -17.39
CA PRO A 678 30.11 -35.63 -16.75
C PRO A 678 31.29 -35.83 -17.72
N LEU A 679 32.37 -35.08 -17.50
CA LEU A 679 33.64 -35.25 -18.23
C LEU A 679 34.35 -36.54 -17.82
N VAL A 680 35.08 -37.12 -18.77
CA VAL A 680 36.00 -38.24 -18.51
C VAL A 680 37.22 -37.69 -17.77
N VAL A 681 37.74 -36.55 -18.22
CA VAL A 681 38.89 -35.89 -17.58
C VAL A 681 38.39 -34.90 -16.53
N LYS A 682 38.61 -35.21 -15.25
CA LYS A 682 38.11 -34.39 -14.14
C LYS A 682 38.97 -33.15 -13.82
N GLN A 683 40.23 -33.07 -14.28
CA GLN A 683 41.21 -32.06 -13.84
C GLN A 683 42.15 -31.48 -14.94
N SER A 684 41.65 -31.19 -16.14
CA SER A 684 42.51 -30.86 -17.32
C SER A 684 42.72 -29.38 -17.65
N TRP A 685 42.45 -28.45 -16.72
CA TRP A 685 42.57 -27.00 -16.99
C TRP A 685 43.88 -26.35 -16.50
N ALA A 686 44.77 -27.12 -15.88
CA ALA A 686 45.96 -26.60 -15.18
C ALA A 686 47.11 -26.08 -16.09
N LEU A 687 47.00 -26.21 -17.41
CA LEU A 687 48.06 -25.80 -18.36
C LEU A 687 47.90 -24.38 -18.94
N THR A 688 46.91 -23.61 -18.48
CA THR A 688 46.84 -22.18 -18.81
C THR A 688 47.74 -21.38 -17.86
N LEU A 689 48.87 -20.85 -18.36
CA LEU A 689 49.72 -19.92 -17.60
C LEU A 689 48.86 -18.74 -17.10
N PRO A 690 48.89 -18.39 -15.81
CA PRO A 690 48.05 -17.34 -15.26
C PRO A 690 48.55 -15.97 -15.75
N ASN A 691 47.79 -15.34 -16.64
CA ASN A 691 47.94 -13.91 -16.89
C ASN A 691 47.42 -13.14 -15.68
N PHE A 692 48.32 -12.39 -15.03
CA PHE A 692 48.03 -11.54 -13.89
C PHE A 692 46.82 -10.64 -14.13
N SER A 693 45.87 -10.71 -13.19
CA SER A 693 44.72 -9.82 -13.09
C SER A 693 45.15 -8.42 -12.61
N VAL A 694 44.80 -7.39 -13.37
CA VAL A 694 44.74 -6.00 -12.88
C VAL A 694 43.38 -5.42 -13.26
N HIS A 695 42.65 -4.97 -12.25
CA HIS A 695 41.31 -4.39 -12.36
C HIS A 695 41.23 -3.14 -13.26
N SER A 696 40.27 -3.16 -14.18
CA SER A 696 39.51 -2.08 -14.82
C SER A 696 40.10 -0.65 -15.00
N ARG A 697 40.20 -0.19 -16.26
CA ARG A 697 39.68 1.14 -16.74
C ARG A 697 39.67 1.23 -18.28
N PRO A 698 38.78 2.06 -18.88
CA PRO A 698 38.49 2.07 -20.32
C PRO A 698 39.47 2.95 -21.12
N SER A 699 39.77 2.47 -22.33
CA SER A 699 40.47 3.12 -23.45
C SER A 699 41.67 4.02 -23.13
N GLY A 700 42.85 3.48 -23.36
CA GLY A 700 44.06 4.24 -23.61
C GLY A 700 45.05 3.37 -24.36
N HIS A 701 45.20 3.58 -25.67
CA HIS A 701 46.35 3.08 -26.40
C HIS A 701 47.61 3.64 -25.73
N ILE A 702 48.44 2.75 -25.18
CA ILE A 702 49.86 3.03 -24.94
C ILE A 702 50.63 2.00 -25.76
N LEU A 703 51.48 2.57 -26.60
CA LEU A 703 52.30 1.93 -27.61
C LEU A 703 53.27 0.91 -27.01
N SER A 704 53.43 -0.17 -27.77
CA SER A 704 54.70 -0.77 -28.16
C SER A 704 55.95 -0.12 -27.56
N ILE A 705 56.72 -0.93 -26.82
CA ILE A 705 58.16 -0.77 -26.79
C ILE A 705 58.66 -1.24 -28.16
N GLN A 706 59.12 -0.29 -28.95
CA GLN A 706 59.74 -0.51 -30.25
C GLN A 706 61.26 -0.33 -30.10
N ASP A 707 61.96 -1.43 -30.34
CA ASP A 707 63.16 -1.64 -31.16
C ASP A 707 64.36 -0.68 -31.12
N VAL A 708 65.54 -1.30 -31.06
CA VAL A 708 66.82 -0.70 -31.45
C VAL A 708 66.90 -0.60 -32.98
N SER A 709 67.07 0.64 -33.46
CA SER A 709 67.70 1.13 -34.71
C SER A 709 68.40 0.09 -35.62
N SER A 710 68.25 0.14 -36.95
CA SER A 710 68.63 1.25 -37.85
C SER A 710 67.84 1.25 -39.19
N THR A 711 67.71 2.45 -39.75
CA THR A 711 66.71 3.02 -40.68
C THR A 711 67.34 3.32 -42.08
N PRO A 712 66.81 4.18 -43.00
CA PRO A 712 65.47 4.78 -43.28
C PRO A 712 65.10 4.58 -44.79
N SER A 713 64.10 5.17 -45.47
CA SER A 713 63.45 6.49 -45.44
C SER A 713 62.21 6.52 -46.36
N GLU A 714 61.37 7.53 -46.12
CA GLU A 714 60.39 8.18 -47.03
C GLU A 714 59.14 7.39 -47.47
N GLN A 715 57.97 7.97 -47.69
CA GLN A 715 57.25 9.16 -47.21
C GLN A 715 55.83 8.98 -47.81
N GLU A 716 54.81 9.52 -47.14
CA GLU A 716 53.46 9.82 -47.67
C GLU A 716 52.43 8.67 -47.84
N LYS A 717 51.26 8.88 -47.16
CA LYS A 717 49.84 8.52 -47.45
C LYS A 717 49.55 7.19 -48.17
N PRO A 718 48.48 6.41 -47.82
CA PRO A 718 47.10 6.87 -48.12
C PRO A 718 45.89 6.10 -47.47
N THR A 719 44.67 6.53 -47.83
CA THR A 719 43.42 5.78 -48.15
C THR A 719 43.04 4.46 -47.45
N GLY A 720 41.78 4.43 -46.96
CA GLY A 720 40.73 3.42 -47.26
C GLY A 720 40.96 1.93 -46.91
N PRO A 721 39.89 1.16 -46.62
CA PRO A 721 40.04 -0.26 -46.27
C PRO A 721 40.46 -1.05 -47.52
N MET A 722 41.68 -1.61 -47.49
CA MET A 722 42.17 -2.50 -48.54
C MET A 722 41.62 -3.91 -48.29
N ILE A 723 40.75 -4.35 -49.19
CA ILE A 723 40.37 -5.75 -49.36
C ILE A 723 41.64 -6.52 -49.74
N GLU A 724 42.09 -7.44 -48.90
CA GLU A 724 43.05 -8.48 -49.32
C GLU A 724 42.33 -9.38 -50.33
N ARG A 725 42.49 -8.99 -51.59
CA ARG A 725 42.19 -9.79 -52.76
C ARG A 725 43.26 -10.88 -52.79
N ILE A 726 42.92 -12.07 -52.30
CA ILE A 726 43.71 -13.29 -52.57
C ILE A 726 43.70 -13.46 -54.08
N GLY A 727 44.78 -13.05 -54.72
CA GLY A 727 45.05 -13.36 -56.11
C GLY A 727 45.24 -14.87 -56.23
N TYR A 728 44.53 -15.49 -57.16
CA TYR A 728 44.85 -16.82 -57.66
C TYR A 728 46.33 -16.84 -58.06
N THR A 729 47.21 -17.38 -57.22
CA THR A 729 48.53 -17.80 -57.67
C THR A 729 48.32 -18.99 -58.59
N GLN A 730 48.63 -18.78 -59.86
CA GLN A 730 48.69 -19.78 -60.91
C GLN A 730 49.49 -20.99 -60.40
N GLU A 731 48.85 -22.17 -60.33
CA GLU A 731 49.49 -23.42 -59.93
C GLU A 731 50.73 -23.68 -60.80
N THR A 732 51.92 -23.68 -60.20
CA THR A 732 53.11 -24.25 -60.82
C THR A 732 52.93 -25.76 -60.91
N LEU A 733 52.83 -26.32 -62.12
CA LEU A 733 52.83 -27.77 -62.36
C LEU A 733 54.04 -28.43 -61.67
N ARG A 734 53.80 -29.29 -60.68
CA ARG A 734 54.82 -30.12 -60.02
C ARG A 734 54.59 -31.58 -60.38
N VAL A 735 55.68 -32.32 -60.62
CA VAL A 735 55.62 -33.76 -60.84
C VAL A 735 55.34 -34.43 -59.50
N MET A 736 54.18 -35.05 -59.38
CA MET A 736 53.74 -35.81 -58.21
C MET A 736 53.71 -37.29 -58.54
N ASP A 737 53.99 -38.12 -57.55
CA ASP A 737 53.77 -39.57 -57.62
C ASP A 737 52.27 -39.89 -57.62
N SER A 738 51.87 -41.04 -58.18
CA SER A 738 50.46 -41.43 -58.29
C SER A 738 49.77 -41.51 -56.93
N LYS A 739 50.50 -41.98 -55.91
CA LYS A 739 50.01 -42.07 -54.53
C LYS A 739 49.76 -40.69 -53.91
N GLY A 740 50.68 -39.75 -54.07
CA GLY A 740 50.49 -38.37 -53.61
C GLY A 740 49.30 -37.68 -54.29
N ALA A 741 49.07 -37.95 -55.57
CA ALA A 741 47.93 -37.38 -56.31
C ALA A 741 46.58 -37.92 -55.81
N GLU A 742 46.49 -39.22 -55.51
CA GLU A 742 45.29 -39.85 -54.91
C GLU A 742 45.00 -39.28 -53.52
N THR A 743 46.03 -39.18 -52.66
CA THR A 743 45.93 -38.60 -51.32
C THR A 743 45.42 -37.15 -51.38
N LEU A 744 45.95 -36.32 -52.29
CA LEU A 744 45.46 -34.94 -52.47
C LEU A 744 44.03 -34.87 -52.99
N GLN A 745 43.62 -35.77 -53.89
CA GLN A 745 42.26 -35.78 -54.43
C GLN A 745 41.23 -36.07 -53.33
N ILE A 746 41.53 -37.02 -52.43
CA ILE A 746 40.70 -37.35 -51.28
C ILE A 746 40.60 -36.14 -50.33
N LEU A 747 41.74 -35.51 -50.00
CA LEU A 747 41.77 -34.36 -49.10
C LEU A 747 41.05 -33.13 -49.68
N ARG A 748 41.24 -32.82 -50.97
CA ARG A 748 40.51 -31.71 -51.65
C ARG A 748 39.01 -31.94 -51.61
N ARG A 749 38.57 -33.17 -51.87
CA ARG A 749 37.15 -33.55 -51.80
C ARG A 749 36.58 -33.38 -50.39
N TYR A 750 37.37 -33.72 -49.38
CA TYR A 750 36.98 -33.62 -47.98
C TYR A 750 36.92 -32.17 -47.47
N PHE A 751 37.99 -31.38 -47.63
CA PHE A 751 38.03 -29.98 -47.16
C PHE A 751 37.03 -29.08 -47.86
N ALA A 752 36.67 -29.38 -49.13
CA ALA A 752 35.60 -28.69 -49.83
C ALA A 752 34.22 -28.87 -49.17
N CYS A 753 34.04 -29.89 -48.32
CA CYS A 753 32.80 -30.12 -47.57
C CYS A 753 32.77 -29.42 -46.20
N ILE A 754 33.91 -28.90 -45.73
CA ILE A 754 34.01 -28.23 -44.43
C ILE A 754 33.66 -26.75 -44.63
N PRO A 755 32.66 -26.21 -43.92
CA PRO A 755 32.36 -24.77 -43.91
C PRO A 755 33.50 -23.95 -43.33
N ASP A 756 33.69 -22.73 -43.84
CA ASP A 756 34.59 -21.76 -43.25
C ASP A 756 34.01 -21.18 -41.93
N TYR A 757 34.11 -21.96 -40.85
CA TYR A 757 33.60 -21.59 -39.52
C TYR A 757 34.34 -20.39 -38.89
N LEU A 758 35.48 -19.97 -39.45
CA LEU A 758 36.18 -18.77 -38.99
C LEU A 758 35.49 -17.49 -39.49
N HIS A 759 35.04 -17.46 -40.74
CA HIS A 759 34.47 -16.26 -41.37
C HIS A 759 32.94 -16.29 -41.56
N SER A 760 32.27 -17.39 -41.23
CA SER A 760 30.81 -17.56 -41.26
C SER A 760 30.24 -17.90 -39.88
N SER A 761 28.93 -18.22 -39.79
CA SER A 761 28.32 -18.66 -38.53
C SER A 761 29.04 -19.91 -38.03
N GLY A 762 29.72 -19.79 -36.88
CA GLY A 762 30.52 -20.88 -36.30
C GLY A 762 29.68 -22.11 -35.99
N LEU A 763 30.32 -23.28 -36.00
CA LEU A 763 29.68 -24.51 -35.56
C LEU A 763 29.32 -24.38 -34.07
N LYS A 764 28.06 -24.64 -33.72
CA LYS A 764 27.57 -24.57 -32.34
C LYS A 764 27.61 -25.92 -31.65
N ILE A 765 28.48 -26.05 -30.65
CA ILE A 765 28.48 -27.18 -29.70
C ILE A 765 27.52 -26.83 -28.57
N ARG A 766 26.66 -27.78 -28.18
CA ARG A 766 25.65 -27.58 -27.13
C ARG A 766 26.00 -28.39 -25.90
N ILE A 767 26.22 -27.71 -24.78
CA ILE A 767 26.41 -28.36 -23.48
C ILE A 767 25.13 -28.17 -22.66
N PRO A 768 24.35 -29.24 -22.43
CA PRO A 768 23.15 -29.15 -21.63
C PRO A 768 23.48 -29.16 -20.13
N CYS A 769 22.85 -28.25 -19.39
CA CYS A 769 23.01 -28.03 -17.97
C CYS A 769 21.65 -27.98 -17.26
N THR A 770 21.65 -28.30 -15.96
CA THR A 770 20.51 -28.17 -15.05
C THR A 770 20.78 -27.01 -14.09
N PHE A 771 19.82 -26.09 -13.99
CA PHE A 771 19.85 -24.95 -13.08
C PHE A 771 18.91 -25.17 -11.90
N ARG A 772 19.43 -25.12 -10.67
CA ARG A 772 18.73 -25.41 -9.41
C ARG A 772 18.96 -24.31 -8.36
N PHE A 773 17.97 -24.13 -7.50
CA PHE A 773 17.99 -23.15 -6.41
C PHE A 773 17.50 -23.81 -5.11
N ASP A 774 18.35 -23.83 -4.08
CA ASP A 774 18.07 -24.51 -2.81
C ASP A 774 17.57 -23.52 -1.76
N SER A 775 16.41 -23.81 -1.15
CA SER A 775 15.72 -22.88 -0.25
C SER A 775 16.36 -22.74 1.14
N GLU A 776 16.81 -23.84 1.74
CA GLU A 776 17.33 -23.89 3.11
C GLU A 776 18.65 -23.10 3.28
N PRO A 777 19.71 -23.36 2.50
CA PRO A 777 20.95 -22.57 2.59
C PRO A 777 20.78 -21.10 2.18
N PHE A 778 19.82 -20.79 1.30
CA PHE A 778 19.45 -19.41 0.99
C PHE A 778 18.82 -18.71 2.19
N ASN A 779 17.87 -19.35 2.87
CA ASN A 779 17.24 -18.79 4.05
C ASN A 779 18.22 -18.60 5.22
N ASP A 780 19.18 -19.52 5.40
CA ASP A 780 20.21 -19.41 6.43
C ASP A 780 21.22 -18.29 6.15
N ALA A 781 21.62 -18.09 4.89
CA ALA A 781 22.58 -17.05 4.51
C ALA A 781 21.97 -15.64 4.51
N TRP A 782 20.65 -15.52 4.33
CA TRP A 782 19.96 -14.23 4.16
C TRP A 782 19.02 -13.85 5.33
N ARG A 783 18.97 -14.66 6.41
CA ARG A 783 18.24 -14.32 7.64
C ARG A 783 18.87 -13.09 8.30
N SER A 784 18.22 -11.95 8.19
CA SER A 784 18.59 -10.75 8.94
C SER A 784 18.07 -10.85 10.37
N ASP A 785 18.94 -10.63 11.37
CA ASP A 785 18.58 -10.47 12.79
C ASP A 785 17.54 -9.35 12.95
N SER A 786 16.25 -9.67 12.86
CA SER A 786 15.18 -8.78 13.30
C SER A 786 14.08 -9.62 13.98
N PRO A 787 13.74 -9.34 15.25
CA PRO A 787 12.73 -10.10 15.96
C PRO A 787 11.36 -9.48 15.67
N VAL A 788 10.69 -9.96 14.61
CA VAL A 788 9.24 -9.77 14.48
C VAL A 788 8.63 -11.14 14.24
N SER A 789 8.17 -11.75 15.33
CA SER A 789 7.37 -12.97 15.29
C SER A 789 5.99 -12.67 14.70
N GLY A 790 5.84 -12.85 13.39
CA GLY A 790 4.54 -13.07 12.73
C GLY A 790 4.41 -14.55 12.42
N SER A 791 3.43 -15.21 13.03
CA SER A 791 3.24 -16.67 12.98
C SER A 791 2.65 -17.23 11.67
N ASP A 792 2.86 -16.55 10.53
CA ASP A 792 2.34 -16.97 9.21
C ASP A 792 3.44 -17.24 8.15
N GLU A 793 4.73 -17.03 8.46
CA GLU A 793 5.85 -17.22 7.50
C GLU A 793 6.36 -18.68 7.36
N ALA A 794 5.60 -19.68 7.81
CA ALA A 794 6.13 -21.05 7.90
C ALA A 794 6.05 -21.90 6.61
N ASP A 795 5.42 -21.42 5.53
CA ASP A 795 5.13 -22.26 4.34
C ASP A 795 5.46 -21.61 2.97
N GLU A 796 6.20 -20.50 2.91
CA GLU A 796 6.57 -19.87 1.63
C GLU A 796 8.01 -20.20 1.20
N LEU A 797 8.16 -20.95 0.10
CA LEU A 797 9.45 -21.25 -0.52
C LEU A 797 9.97 -20.00 -1.27
N PRO A 798 11.25 -19.62 -1.12
CA PRO A 798 11.82 -18.45 -1.79
C PRO A 798 11.86 -18.64 -3.31
N ALA A 799 11.74 -17.55 -4.08
CA ALA A 799 11.83 -17.54 -5.53
C ALA A 799 12.83 -16.50 -6.08
N LEU A 800 13.41 -16.82 -7.25
CA LEU A 800 14.27 -15.92 -8.01
C LEU A 800 13.58 -15.48 -9.31
N TYR A 801 13.67 -14.19 -9.60
CA TYR A 801 13.02 -13.56 -10.76
C TYR A 801 14.03 -12.96 -11.73
N ALA A 802 13.69 -13.01 -13.02
CA ALA A 802 14.46 -12.41 -14.12
C ALA A 802 15.95 -12.80 -14.06
N VAL A 803 16.21 -14.10 -13.85
CA VAL A 803 17.56 -14.63 -13.72
C VAL A 803 18.28 -14.48 -15.06
N MET A 804 19.40 -13.77 -15.04
CA MET A 804 20.31 -13.61 -16.15
C MET A 804 21.61 -14.35 -15.84
N ILE A 805 21.90 -15.39 -16.62
CA ILE A 805 23.14 -16.14 -16.54
C ILE A 805 24.05 -15.65 -17.67
N LYS A 806 25.17 -15.05 -17.30
CA LYS A 806 26.19 -14.57 -18.23
C LYS A 806 27.39 -15.50 -18.16
N PHE A 807 27.89 -15.84 -19.34
CA PHE A 807 29.04 -16.71 -19.50
C PHE A 807 30.23 -15.88 -20.00
N SER A 808 31.38 -16.07 -19.36
CA SER A 808 32.67 -15.59 -19.84
C SER A 808 33.63 -16.78 -19.87
N SER A 809 34.49 -16.86 -20.86
CA SER A 809 35.46 -17.96 -20.92
C SER A 809 36.88 -17.40 -21.06
N SER A 810 37.83 -18.12 -20.47
CA SER A 810 39.26 -17.86 -20.61
C SER A 810 39.85 -18.39 -21.92
N ALA A 811 39.16 -19.34 -22.58
CA ALA A 811 39.58 -19.95 -23.84
C ALA A 811 38.95 -19.24 -25.06
N GLN A 812 39.51 -19.48 -26.25
CA GLN A 812 39.11 -18.81 -27.50
C GLN A 812 37.78 -19.34 -28.06
N PHE A 813 36.69 -19.10 -27.33
CA PHE A 813 35.34 -19.31 -27.84
C PHE A 813 34.78 -18.01 -28.42
N GLY A 814 33.88 -18.13 -29.41
CA GLY A 814 33.03 -17.04 -29.86
C GLY A 814 32.15 -16.51 -28.72
N LYS A 815 31.42 -15.42 -28.99
CA LYS A 815 30.57 -14.79 -27.97
C LYS A 815 29.48 -15.77 -27.50
N ILE A 816 29.59 -16.23 -26.26
CA ILE A 816 28.60 -17.12 -25.65
C ILE A 816 27.35 -16.29 -25.29
N PRO A 817 26.15 -16.63 -25.80
CA PRO A 817 24.93 -15.90 -25.50
C PRO A 817 24.51 -16.08 -24.03
N SER A 818 23.97 -15.03 -23.41
CA SER A 818 23.41 -15.12 -22.06
C SER A 818 22.11 -15.90 -22.05
N CYS A 819 21.89 -16.68 -20.99
CA CYS A 819 20.65 -17.40 -20.77
C CYS A 819 19.74 -16.61 -19.81
N HIS A 820 18.44 -16.63 -20.09
CA HIS A 820 17.44 -15.93 -19.29
C HIS A 820 16.41 -16.93 -18.77
N VAL A 821 16.29 -17.03 -17.45
CA VAL A 821 15.26 -17.83 -16.78
C VAL A 821 14.27 -16.86 -16.11
N PRO A 822 13.01 -16.75 -16.59
CA PRO A 822 12.06 -15.76 -16.09
C PRO A 822 11.75 -15.92 -14.60
N PHE A 823 11.63 -17.17 -14.14
CA PHE A 823 11.20 -17.53 -12.79
C PHE A 823 11.74 -18.91 -12.41
N ILE A 824 12.18 -19.06 -11.15
CA ILE A 824 12.49 -20.36 -10.52
C ILE A 824 12.11 -20.32 -9.04
N LEU A 825 11.50 -21.40 -8.55
CA LEU A 825 11.13 -21.58 -7.14
C LEU A 825 12.18 -22.42 -6.42
N GLY A 826 12.45 -22.13 -5.16
CA GLY A 826 13.40 -22.85 -4.32
C GLY A 826 12.95 -24.29 -4.05
N GLU A 827 13.88 -25.24 -4.15
CA GLU A 827 13.63 -26.65 -3.86
C GLU A 827 13.44 -26.84 -2.34
N PRO A 828 12.37 -27.54 -1.88
CA PRO A 828 12.14 -27.80 -0.47
C PRO A 828 13.22 -28.74 0.11
N PRO A 829 13.51 -28.68 1.42
CA PRO A 829 14.51 -29.54 2.04
C PRO A 829 14.12 -31.01 1.85
N GLY A 830 14.93 -31.74 1.07
CA GLY A 830 14.72 -33.15 0.81
C GLY A 830 14.83 -33.95 2.11
N SER A 831 13.79 -34.72 2.46
CA SER A 831 13.87 -35.70 3.55
C SER A 831 15.01 -36.66 3.26
N GLY A 832 16.05 -36.64 4.08
CA GLY A 832 17.24 -37.49 3.93
C GLY A 832 16.89 -38.97 3.87
N MET A 833 16.78 -39.52 2.66
CA MET A 833 16.94 -40.93 2.35
C MET A 833 17.62 -41.01 0.99
N ASP A 834 18.93 -41.23 1.05
CA ASP A 834 19.81 -41.57 -0.05
C ASP A 834 19.28 -42.85 -0.72
N ILE A 835 18.74 -42.74 -1.94
CA ILE A 835 18.49 -43.88 -2.82
C ILE A 835 19.07 -43.55 -4.18
N VAL A 836 20.09 -44.34 -4.54
CA VAL A 836 20.80 -44.38 -5.82
C VAL A 836 19.83 -44.22 -7.01
N PRO A 837 20.06 -43.28 -7.96
CA PRO A 837 19.23 -43.21 -9.15
C PRO A 837 19.68 -44.28 -10.15
N ILE A 838 18.87 -45.34 -10.26
CA ILE A 838 18.84 -46.23 -11.42
C ILE A 838 17.79 -45.64 -12.39
N ASP A 839 18.23 -45.36 -13.61
CA ASP A 839 17.50 -44.92 -14.81
C ASP A 839 16.83 -43.52 -14.82
N ASN A 840 17.52 -42.59 -15.48
CA ASN A 840 17.03 -41.29 -15.93
C ASN A 840 16.15 -41.42 -17.20
N GLN A 841 14.90 -41.87 -17.06
CA GLN A 841 13.87 -41.61 -18.06
C GLN A 841 12.55 -41.29 -17.34
N ASN A 842 12.11 -40.03 -17.44
CA ASN A 842 10.84 -39.45 -16.95
C ASN A 842 10.85 -38.83 -15.55
N ARG A 843 11.61 -37.74 -15.36
CA ARG A 843 11.24 -36.70 -14.39
C ARG A 843 10.42 -35.66 -15.16
N GLU A 844 9.10 -35.64 -14.98
CA GLU A 844 8.23 -34.57 -15.46
C GLU A 844 8.79 -33.21 -15.00
N GLU A 845 8.66 -32.17 -15.84
CA GLU A 845 9.19 -30.81 -15.62
C GLU A 845 8.76 -30.24 -14.26
N SER A 846 9.51 -30.56 -13.22
CA SER A 846 9.28 -30.06 -11.87
C SER A 846 9.63 -28.58 -11.83
N SER A 847 8.73 -27.74 -11.32
CA SER A 847 8.84 -26.27 -11.20
C SER A 847 10.08 -25.73 -10.45
N TYR A 848 10.93 -26.62 -9.94
CA TYR A 848 12.11 -26.34 -9.12
C TYR A 848 13.44 -26.42 -9.91
N CYS A 849 13.42 -26.88 -11.17
CA CYS A 849 14.63 -27.02 -11.99
C CYS A 849 14.39 -26.44 -13.38
N ALA A 850 15.35 -25.68 -13.91
CA ALA A 850 15.32 -25.18 -15.28
C ALA A 850 16.42 -25.85 -16.14
N SER A 851 16.08 -26.25 -17.36
CA SER A 851 17.07 -26.73 -18.33
C SER A 851 17.73 -25.54 -19.03
N VAL A 852 19.06 -25.48 -18.99
CA VAL A 852 19.86 -24.41 -19.60
C VAL A 852 20.85 -25.03 -20.58
N VAL A 853 20.94 -24.53 -21.81
CA VAL A 853 21.90 -25.02 -22.80
C VAL A 853 22.94 -23.95 -23.06
N ILE A 854 24.22 -24.30 -22.87
CA ILE A 854 25.34 -23.43 -23.23
C ILE A 854 25.69 -23.70 -24.70
N GLU A 855 25.53 -22.70 -25.56
CA GLU A 855 25.95 -22.77 -26.97
C GLU A 855 27.37 -22.21 -27.12
N LEU A 856 28.31 -23.07 -27.49
CA LEU A 856 29.72 -22.73 -27.69
C LEU A 856 30.06 -22.69 -29.18
N GLU A 857 30.84 -21.68 -29.57
CA GLU A 857 31.40 -21.56 -30.92
C GLU A 857 32.94 -21.62 -30.83
N PRO A 858 33.58 -22.80 -30.88
CA PRO A 858 35.03 -22.92 -30.78
C PRO A 858 35.74 -22.22 -31.95
N ARG A 859 36.64 -21.28 -31.65
CA ARG A 859 37.58 -20.72 -32.63
C ARG A 859 38.85 -21.54 -32.70
N GLU A 860 39.23 -22.15 -31.58
CA GLU A 860 40.27 -23.15 -31.46
C GLU A 860 39.77 -24.32 -30.59
N PRO A 861 40.15 -25.57 -30.90
CA PRO A 861 39.80 -26.74 -30.08
C PRO A 861 40.57 -26.84 -28.76
N SER A 862 40.55 -25.78 -27.95
CA SER A 862 41.20 -25.72 -26.64
C SER A 862 40.18 -25.96 -25.50
N PRO A 863 40.41 -26.91 -24.58
CA PRO A 863 39.66 -27.03 -23.34
C PRO A 863 39.72 -25.73 -22.52
N GLY A 864 38.73 -25.50 -21.67
CA GLY A 864 38.67 -24.27 -20.90
C GLY A 864 37.63 -24.25 -19.80
N LEU A 865 37.68 -23.19 -18.99
CA LEU A 865 36.69 -22.87 -17.98
C LEU A 865 35.74 -21.80 -18.52
N ILE A 866 34.45 -22.02 -18.32
CA ILE A 866 33.44 -20.98 -18.47
C ILE A 866 33.12 -20.46 -17.07
N ASP A 867 33.56 -19.24 -16.81
CA ASP A 867 33.11 -18.49 -15.65
C ASP A 867 31.64 -18.13 -15.83
N VAL A 868 30.85 -18.46 -14.81
CA VAL A 868 29.41 -18.23 -14.80
C VAL A 868 29.13 -17.12 -13.81
N SER A 869 28.53 -16.04 -14.28
CA SER A 869 28.00 -14.99 -13.41
C SER A 869 26.49 -14.93 -13.52
N ILE A 870 25.84 -14.77 -12.36
CA ILE A 870 24.39 -14.69 -12.25
C ILE A 870 24.02 -13.29 -11.76
N ALA A 871 22.92 -12.78 -12.30
CA ALA A 871 22.20 -11.63 -11.75
C ALA A 871 20.72 -11.99 -11.68
N ALA A 872 20.13 -11.93 -10.49
CA ALA A 872 18.73 -12.25 -10.25
C ALA A 872 18.12 -11.28 -9.23
N ASN A 873 16.80 -11.12 -9.27
CA ASN A 873 16.08 -10.39 -8.24
C ASN A 873 15.50 -11.37 -7.21
N THR A 874 15.77 -11.15 -5.94
CA THR A 874 15.12 -11.87 -4.83
C THR A 874 13.72 -11.29 -4.56
N GLU A 875 12.90 -12.01 -3.81
CA GLU A 875 11.58 -11.54 -3.36
C GLU A 875 11.62 -10.24 -2.55
N ASN A 876 12.75 -9.97 -1.88
CA ASN A 876 12.95 -8.79 -1.05
C ASN A 876 13.58 -7.61 -1.80
N CYS A 877 13.50 -7.63 -3.15
CA CYS A 877 14.00 -6.56 -4.01
C CYS A 877 15.52 -6.34 -3.94
N GLN A 878 16.28 -7.31 -3.45
CA GLN A 878 17.74 -7.28 -3.50
C GLN A 878 18.19 -7.89 -4.83
N VAL A 879 19.13 -7.21 -5.48
CA VAL A 879 19.79 -7.77 -6.67
C VAL A 879 20.87 -8.71 -6.16
N LEU A 880 20.63 -10.01 -6.34
CA LEU A 880 21.64 -11.02 -6.10
C LEU A 880 22.53 -11.07 -7.34
N SER A 881 23.81 -10.76 -7.16
CA SER A 881 24.78 -10.83 -8.25
C SER A 881 26.10 -11.41 -7.78
N GLY A 882 26.62 -12.35 -8.56
CA GLY A 882 28.03 -12.72 -8.48
C GLY A 882 28.32 -14.02 -9.22
N SER A 883 29.43 -14.65 -8.86
CA SER A 883 29.97 -15.81 -9.55
C SER A 883 29.44 -17.13 -9.00
N LEU A 884 29.08 -18.04 -9.89
CA LEU A 884 28.79 -19.44 -9.59
C LEU A 884 30.03 -20.30 -9.85
N LYS A 885 29.93 -21.60 -9.54
CA LYS A 885 30.98 -22.58 -9.91
C LYS A 885 31.17 -22.56 -11.43
N PRO A 886 32.41 -22.41 -11.93
CA PRO A 886 32.67 -22.39 -13.35
C PRO A 886 32.37 -23.77 -13.97
N VAL A 887 31.93 -23.77 -15.22
CA VAL A 887 31.65 -25.01 -15.98
C VAL A 887 32.89 -25.38 -16.77
N THR A 888 33.39 -26.59 -16.57
CA THR A 888 34.54 -27.14 -17.31
C THR A 888 34.11 -27.65 -18.68
N ILE A 889 34.84 -27.25 -19.71
CA ILE A 889 34.76 -27.80 -21.08
C ILE A 889 35.97 -28.69 -21.31
N GLY A 890 35.73 -29.97 -21.59
CA GLY A 890 36.78 -30.93 -21.92
C GLY A 890 37.10 -30.94 -23.41
N ILE A 891 38.20 -31.60 -23.78
CA ILE A 891 38.53 -31.80 -25.21
C ILE A 891 37.51 -32.75 -25.87
N GLU A 892 36.95 -33.68 -25.09
CA GLU A 892 35.94 -34.64 -25.53
C GLU A 892 34.61 -33.99 -25.91
N ASP A 893 34.28 -32.82 -25.35
CA ASP A 893 33.07 -32.05 -25.72
C ASP A 893 33.16 -31.52 -27.18
N MET A 894 34.37 -31.51 -27.76
CA MET A 894 34.64 -31.03 -29.13
C MET A 894 34.78 -32.17 -30.15
N PHE A 895 34.67 -33.43 -29.71
CA PHE A 895 34.83 -34.58 -30.60
C PHE A 895 33.65 -34.70 -31.55
N MET A 896 33.97 -34.69 -32.85
CA MET A 896 32.98 -34.76 -33.91
C MET A 896 33.36 -35.77 -34.99
N MET A 897 32.35 -36.23 -35.70
CA MET A 897 32.53 -37.06 -36.89
C MET A 897 32.94 -36.16 -38.06
N ALA A 898 33.90 -36.64 -38.86
CA ALA A 898 34.29 -35.96 -40.09
C ALA A 898 33.11 -35.90 -41.08
N SER A 899 32.97 -34.79 -41.80
CA SER A 899 31.93 -34.62 -42.81
C SER A 899 32.09 -35.59 -43.98
N VAL A 900 31.00 -36.23 -44.39
CA VAL A 900 30.95 -37.09 -45.59
C VAL A 900 30.50 -36.26 -46.79
N PRO A 901 31.25 -36.28 -47.92
CA PRO A 901 30.82 -35.64 -49.16
C PRO A 901 29.45 -36.16 -49.63
N PRO A 902 28.55 -35.30 -50.14
CA PRO A 902 27.18 -35.68 -50.49
C PRO A 902 27.09 -36.74 -51.59
N ASP A 903 28.14 -36.90 -52.40
CA ASP A 903 28.20 -37.87 -53.51
C ASP A 903 28.60 -39.30 -53.08
N THR A 904 28.87 -39.53 -51.79
CA THR A 904 29.29 -40.86 -51.29
C THR A 904 28.06 -41.73 -51.01
N PRO A 905 27.93 -42.93 -51.66
CA PRO A 905 26.81 -43.83 -51.41
C PRO A 905 26.83 -44.35 -49.95
N LYS A 906 25.64 -44.58 -49.37
CA LYS A 906 25.48 -44.99 -47.96
C LYS A 906 26.26 -46.27 -47.60
N GLU A 907 26.44 -47.17 -48.56
CA GLU A 907 27.19 -48.43 -48.41
C GLU A 907 28.71 -48.23 -48.43
N GLY A 908 29.20 -47.13 -49.03
CA GLY A 908 30.63 -46.82 -49.18
C GLY A 908 31.22 -45.92 -48.10
N VAL A 909 30.43 -45.50 -47.10
CA VAL A 909 30.85 -44.55 -46.06
C VAL A 909 32.00 -45.10 -45.20
N ALA A 910 31.96 -46.39 -44.86
CA ALA A 910 33.01 -47.03 -44.07
C ALA A 910 34.37 -47.04 -44.80
N VAL A 911 34.36 -47.38 -46.09
CA VAL A 911 35.55 -47.38 -46.96
C VAL A 911 36.07 -45.95 -47.14
N TYR A 912 35.18 -44.98 -47.33
CA TYR A 912 35.55 -43.57 -47.42
C TYR A 912 36.28 -43.07 -46.16
N TYR A 913 35.78 -43.39 -44.96
CA TYR A 913 36.47 -42.99 -43.73
C TYR A 913 37.84 -43.65 -43.58
N GLN A 914 37.98 -44.90 -44.03
CA GLN A 914 39.28 -45.59 -44.03
C GLN A 914 40.27 -44.92 -44.98
N ASP A 915 39.86 -44.63 -46.22
CA ASP A 915 40.68 -43.92 -47.21
C ASP A 915 41.06 -42.52 -46.71
N LEU A 916 40.11 -41.81 -46.08
CA LEU A 916 40.35 -40.50 -45.47
C LEU A 916 41.33 -40.57 -44.30
N PHE A 917 41.22 -41.59 -43.44
CA PHE A 917 42.18 -41.81 -42.36
C PHE A 917 43.59 -42.01 -42.93
N HIS A 918 43.77 -42.86 -43.94
CA HIS A 918 45.08 -43.07 -44.55
C HIS A 918 45.63 -41.81 -45.22
N ALA A 919 44.78 -41.06 -45.93
CA ALA A 919 45.15 -39.80 -46.56
C ALA A 919 45.58 -38.73 -45.54
N LEU A 920 44.81 -38.53 -44.46
CA LEU A 920 45.17 -37.61 -43.38
C LEU A 920 46.40 -38.10 -42.59
N TRP A 921 46.53 -39.41 -42.37
CA TRP A 921 47.67 -40.02 -41.69
C TRP A 921 48.96 -39.75 -42.45
N GLU A 922 48.97 -39.95 -43.78
CA GLU A 922 50.10 -39.65 -44.66
C GLU A 922 50.36 -38.14 -44.77
N ALA A 923 49.33 -37.30 -44.86
CA ALA A 923 49.52 -35.85 -44.94
C ALA A 923 50.03 -35.20 -43.64
N CYS A 924 49.76 -35.81 -42.48
CA CYS A 924 50.36 -35.40 -41.21
C CYS A 924 51.81 -35.88 -41.02
N ASP A 925 52.39 -36.58 -42.01
CA ASP A 925 53.77 -37.06 -41.99
C ASP A 925 54.75 -35.94 -42.42
N SER A 926 55.76 -35.64 -41.61
CA SER A 926 56.73 -34.55 -41.86
C SER A 926 57.58 -34.75 -43.13
N SER A 927 57.58 -35.94 -43.73
CA SER A 927 58.25 -36.26 -44.99
C SER A 927 57.39 -36.05 -46.23
N SER A 928 56.09 -35.78 -46.08
CA SER A 928 55.16 -35.63 -47.20
C SER A 928 55.19 -34.20 -47.79
N ASN A 929 55.22 -34.09 -49.12
CA ASN A 929 55.21 -32.79 -49.83
C ASN A 929 53.85 -32.04 -49.73
N THR A 930 52.86 -32.61 -49.04
CA THR A 930 51.49 -32.12 -48.91
C THR A 930 51.35 -30.97 -47.90
N GLY A 931 52.29 -30.78 -46.97
CA GLY A 931 52.25 -29.71 -45.96
C GLY A 931 52.41 -28.28 -46.50
N ARG A 932 52.64 -28.10 -47.82
CA ARG A 932 52.67 -26.80 -48.49
C ARG A 932 51.41 -26.51 -49.32
N GLU A 933 50.45 -27.43 -49.33
CA GLU A 933 49.18 -27.25 -50.04
C GLU A 933 48.13 -26.58 -49.16
N THR A 934 47.30 -25.75 -49.80
CA THR A 934 46.16 -25.09 -49.18
C THR A 934 44.87 -25.60 -49.79
N PHE A 935 43.99 -26.15 -48.97
CA PHE A 935 42.70 -26.69 -49.38
C PHE A 935 41.61 -25.64 -49.18
N PRO A 936 40.80 -25.31 -50.22
CA PRO A 936 39.71 -24.35 -50.08
C PRO A 936 38.55 -24.92 -49.27
N LEU A 937 37.96 -24.10 -48.39
CA LEU A 937 36.78 -24.45 -47.59
C LEU A 937 35.47 -24.02 -48.29
N SER A 938 34.34 -24.64 -47.94
CA SER A 938 33.03 -24.24 -48.47
C SER A 938 32.61 -22.87 -47.92
N GLY A 939 32.08 -22.00 -48.81
CA GLY A 939 31.65 -20.64 -48.46
C GLY A 939 32.60 -19.50 -48.86
N GLY A 940 33.81 -19.82 -49.35
CA GLY A 940 34.54 -18.97 -50.32
C GLY A 940 35.45 -17.84 -49.81
N LYS A 941 36.00 -17.89 -48.59
CA LYS A 941 37.05 -16.92 -48.17
C LYS A 941 38.30 -17.53 -47.51
N GLY A 942 38.18 -18.62 -46.75
CA GLY A 942 39.31 -19.27 -46.07
C GLY A 942 39.86 -20.52 -46.77
N SER A 943 41.13 -20.83 -46.50
CA SER A 943 41.80 -22.08 -46.88
C SER A 943 42.43 -22.77 -45.65
N ALA A 944 42.47 -24.10 -45.65
CA ALA A 944 43.13 -24.93 -44.63
C ALA A 944 44.49 -25.43 -45.13
N ALA A 945 45.50 -25.49 -44.25
CA ALA A 945 46.79 -26.13 -44.52
C ALA A 945 47.05 -27.16 -43.42
N ILE A 946 47.60 -28.32 -43.81
CA ILE A 946 47.86 -29.44 -42.89
C ILE A 946 49.31 -29.36 -42.40
N ASN A 947 49.49 -29.02 -41.13
CA ASN A 947 50.81 -28.97 -40.50
C ASN A 947 50.93 -30.14 -39.50
N GLY A 948 51.33 -31.30 -40.02
CA GLY A 948 51.39 -32.54 -39.26
C GLY A 948 52.40 -32.55 -38.12
N THR A 949 52.00 -33.13 -36.99
CA THR A 949 52.86 -33.48 -35.85
C THR A 949 52.59 -34.90 -35.38
N ARG A 950 53.58 -35.51 -34.73
CA ARG A 950 53.55 -36.91 -34.29
C ARG A 950 53.84 -37.02 -32.80
N SER A 951 53.12 -37.91 -32.14
CA SER A 951 53.36 -38.32 -30.76
C SER A 951 53.10 -39.81 -30.59
N VAL A 952 53.61 -40.39 -29.51
CA VAL A 952 53.43 -41.81 -29.17
C VAL A 952 53.21 -41.90 -27.66
N LYS A 953 52.19 -42.64 -27.24
CA LYS A 953 51.91 -42.96 -25.83
C LYS A 953 51.81 -44.47 -25.66
N LEU A 954 52.52 -45.01 -24.67
CA LEU A 954 52.38 -46.41 -24.27
C LEU A 954 51.38 -46.49 -23.10
N MET A 955 50.39 -47.37 -23.23
CA MET A 955 49.37 -47.60 -22.20
C MET A 955 49.53 -49.02 -21.65
N GLU A 956 49.86 -49.17 -20.37
CA GLU A 956 50.02 -50.46 -19.70
C GLU A 956 48.67 -51.01 -19.20
N VAL A 957 47.77 -51.30 -20.13
CA VAL A 957 46.41 -51.77 -19.83
C VAL A 957 46.07 -53.07 -20.53
N THR A 958 45.20 -53.86 -19.89
CA THR A 958 44.68 -55.08 -20.50
C THR A 958 43.71 -54.74 -21.66
N PRO A 959 43.66 -55.57 -22.71
CA PRO A 959 42.74 -55.39 -23.84
C PRO A 959 41.28 -55.22 -23.43
N LYS A 960 40.84 -55.88 -22.36
CA LYS A 960 39.45 -55.80 -21.87
C LYS A 960 39.08 -54.39 -21.41
N VAL A 961 39.97 -53.72 -20.67
CA VAL A 961 39.75 -52.36 -20.17
C VAL A 961 39.74 -51.37 -21.33
N LEU A 962 40.72 -51.49 -22.24
CA LEU A 962 40.79 -50.64 -23.43
C LEU A 962 39.54 -50.78 -24.31
N ILE A 963 39.13 -52.01 -24.62
CA ILE A 963 37.95 -52.27 -25.46
C ILE A 963 36.69 -51.67 -24.83
N GLY A 964 36.48 -51.87 -23.52
CA GLY A 964 35.33 -51.30 -22.82
C GLY A 964 35.32 -49.76 -22.83
N ALA A 965 36.49 -49.14 -22.69
CA ALA A 965 36.62 -47.68 -22.73
C ALA A 965 36.36 -47.11 -24.15
N VAL A 966 36.91 -47.75 -25.19
CA VAL A 966 36.67 -47.36 -26.58
C VAL A 966 35.18 -47.52 -26.93
N GLU A 967 34.55 -48.64 -26.56
CA GLU A 967 33.13 -48.87 -26.85
C GLU A 967 32.21 -47.85 -26.15
N ARG A 968 32.63 -47.33 -25.00
CA ARG A 968 31.86 -46.35 -24.23
C ARG A 968 32.03 -44.92 -24.73
N TYR A 969 33.25 -44.51 -25.09
CA TYR A 969 33.57 -43.10 -25.35
C TYR A 969 34.00 -42.79 -26.78
N LEU A 970 34.57 -43.75 -27.51
CA LEU A 970 35.14 -43.55 -28.84
C LEU A 970 34.47 -44.36 -29.96
N ALA A 971 33.43 -45.14 -29.66
CA ALA A 971 32.81 -46.08 -30.60
C ALA A 971 32.37 -45.44 -31.92
N SER A 972 31.88 -44.20 -31.89
CA SER A 972 31.48 -43.48 -33.10
C SER A 972 32.67 -43.13 -34.00
N PHE A 973 33.86 -42.92 -33.45
CA PHE A 973 35.04 -42.40 -34.16
C PHE A 973 35.97 -43.50 -34.69
N VAL A 974 35.69 -44.77 -34.41
CA VAL A 974 36.46 -45.91 -34.92
C VAL A 974 36.19 -46.05 -36.42
N VAL A 975 37.26 -46.18 -37.21
CA VAL A 975 37.19 -46.23 -38.68
C VAL A 975 37.46 -47.63 -39.22
N SER A 976 38.49 -48.29 -38.70
CA SER A 976 38.84 -49.66 -39.11
C SER A 976 39.52 -50.43 -37.98
N VAL A 977 39.33 -51.74 -37.96
CA VAL A 977 39.99 -52.66 -37.03
C VAL A 977 40.66 -53.78 -37.83
N ALA A 978 41.94 -54.02 -37.56
CA ALA A 978 42.75 -55.05 -38.19
C ALA A 978 43.25 -56.07 -37.17
N GLY A 979 43.36 -57.34 -37.56
CA GLY A 979 43.91 -58.43 -36.73
C GLY A 979 42.84 -59.36 -36.15
N ASP A 980 42.96 -60.66 -36.45
CA ASP A 980 41.91 -61.66 -36.24
C ASP A 980 41.41 -61.73 -34.78
N SER A 981 42.32 -61.58 -33.81
CA SER A 981 41.97 -61.65 -32.38
C SER A 981 41.13 -60.45 -31.95
N LEU A 982 41.47 -59.23 -32.37
CA LEU A 982 40.75 -58.00 -32.02
C LEU A 982 39.42 -57.89 -32.78
N VAL A 983 39.41 -58.28 -34.06
CA VAL A 983 38.20 -58.32 -34.91
C VAL A 983 37.15 -59.26 -34.31
N THR A 984 37.54 -60.44 -33.85
CA THR A 984 36.60 -61.42 -33.27
C THR A 984 35.93 -60.91 -31.99
N ILE A 985 36.68 -60.23 -31.11
CA ILE A 985 36.15 -59.70 -29.84
C ILE A 985 35.16 -58.56 -30.10
N LEU A 986 35.56 -57.54 -30.87
CA LEU A 986 34.73 -56.36 -31.11
C LEU A 986 33.50 -56.65 -31.96
N ARG A 987 33.60 -57.58 -32.93
CA ARG A 987 32.44 -58.04 -33.70
C ARG A 987 31.43 -58.79 -32.81
N GLY A 988 31.91 -59.47 -31.76
CA GLY A 988 31.06 -60.15 -30.78
C GLY A 988 30.25 -59.21 -29.86
N ASN A 989 30.80 -58.03 -29.53
CA ASN A 989 30.14 -57.06 -28.64
C ASN A 989 29.05 -56.23 -29.34
N GLY A 990 29.17 -55.99 -30.65
CA GLY A 990 28.13 -55.37 -31.47
C GLY A 990 27.87 -53.87 -31.24
N ILE A 991 28.74 -53.17 -30.50
CA ILE A 991 28.61 -51.72 -30.23
C ILE A 991 29.16 -50.90 -31.39
N ILE A 992 30.35 -51.24 -31.90
CA ILE A 992 30.99 -50.57 -33.04
C ILE A 992 30.40 -51.10 -34.35
N LYS A 993 29.83 -50.21 -35.17
CA LYS A 993 29.16 -50.55 -36.44
C LYS A 993 29.61 -49.59 -37.54
N ASN A 994 29.46 -50.01 -38.80
CA ASN A 994 29.79 -49.22 -40.00
C ASN A 994 31.29 -48.90 -40.15
N ILE A 995 32.15 -49.87 -39.85
CA ILE A 995 33.63 -49.76 -39.97
C ILE A 995 34.19 -50.85 -40.89
N VAL A 996 35.43 -50.68 -41.35
CA VAL A 996 36.13 -51.69 -42.17
C VAL A 996 36.87 -52.68 -41.26
N TRP A 997 36.67 -53.98 -41.51
CA TRP A 997 37.32 -55.07 -40.79
C TRP A 997 38.38 -55.74 -41.67
N GLU A 998 39.65 -55.73 -41.23
CA GLU A 998 40.78 -56.31 -41.97
C GLU A 998 41.23 -57.63 -41.31
N GLU A 999 40.88 -58.76 -41.92
CA GLU A 999 41.22 -60.13 -41.50
C GLU A 999 42.42 -60.66 -42.31
N SER A 1000 43.61 -60.05 -42.11
CA SER A 1000 44.98 -60.58 -42.41
C SER A 1000 46.01 -59.44 -42.58
N VAL A 1001 47.20 -59.58 -41.98
CA VAL A 1001 48.36 -58.70 -42.22
C VAL A 1001 49.37 -59.46 -43.06
N SER A 1002 49.35 -59.25 -44.37
CA SER A 1002 50.48 -59.60 -45.24
C SER A 1002 50.71 -58.44 -46.21
N ASP A 1003 51.92 -57.88 -46.12
CA ASP A 1003 52.53 -56.87 -46.99
C ASP A 1003 52.04 -55.42 -46.90
N ALA A 1004 52.64 -54.68 -45.96
CA ALA A 1004 53.09 -53.31 -46.19
C ALA A 1004 54.41 -53.04 -45.44
N SER A 1005 55.42 -53.84 -45.74
CA SER A 1005 56.81 -53.40 -45.61
C SER A 1005 57.07 -52.36 -46.70
N VAL A 1006 56.95 -51.07 -46.39
CA VAL A 1006 57.24 -49.99 -47.34
C VAL A 1006 58.37 -49.14 -46.80
N GLY A 1007 59.54 -49.28 -47.45
CA GLY A 1007 60.46 -48.17 -47.70
C GLY A 1007 61.48 -47.84 -46.62
N ALA A 1008 62.37 -48.79 -46.34
CA ALA A 1008 63.69 -48.49 -45.80
C ALA A 1008 64.52 -47.74 -46.86
N ASP A 1009 64.48 -46.40 -46.85
CA ASP A 1009 65.55 -45.53 -47.39
C ASP A 1009 65.33 -44.07 -46.96
N ALA A 1010 65.58 -43.80 -45.67
CA ALA A 1010 65.99 -42.51 -45.12
C ALA A 1010 66.54 -42.70 -43.70
N LEU A 1011 67.54 -43.58 -43.55
CA LEU A 1011 68.45 -43.55 -42.40
C LEU A 1011 69.71 -42.80 -42.81
N VAL A 1012 69.96 -41.67 -42.15
CA VAL A 1012 71.29 -41.11 -41.95
C VAL A 1012 71.44 -40.91 -40.42
N PRO A 1013 72.62 -41.21 -39.86
CA PRO A 1013 72.75 -42.11 -38.72
C PRO A 1013 72.85 -41.37 -37.39
N TYR A 1014 72.40 -42.03 -36.32
CA TYR A 1014 73.08 -41.93 -35.03
C TYR A 1014 73.24 -43.35 -34.43
N SER A 1015 74.51 -43.74 -34.40
CA SER A 1015 75.24 -44.71 -33.56
C SER A 1015 74.52 -45.92 -32.93
N PRO A 1016 75.08 -47.14 -33.10
CA PRO A 1016 74.74 -48.35 -32.34
C PRO A 1016 75.46 -48.44 -30.97
N ASP A 1017 76.10 -47.37 -30.49
CA ASP A 1017 76.78 -47.33 -29.19
C ASP A 1017 76.21 -46.24 -28.28
N SER A 1018 75.01 -46.47 -27.75
CA SER A 1018 74.62 -46.02 -26.40
C SER A 1018 73.37 -46.77 -25.98
N ASN A 1019 73.57 -48.04 -25.63
CA ASN A 1019 72.67 -48.75 -24.74
C ASN A 1019 72.49 -47.92 -23.46
N LEU A 1020 71.42 -47.13 -23.35
CA LEU A 1020 70.82 -46.89 -22.04
C LEU A 1020 70.03 -48.14 -21.69
N GLN A 1021 70.80 -49.17 -21.32
CA GLN A 1021 70.36 -50.18 -20.37
C GLN A 1021 69.78 -49.41 -19.17
N LEU A 1022 68.46 -49.43 -19.03
CA LEU A 1022 67.90 -49.42 -17.68
C LEU A 1022 68.26 -50.78 -17.10
N GLN A 1023 69.38 -50.80 -16.37
CA GLN A 1023 69.70 -51.84 -15.43
C GLN A 1023 68.49 -51.99 -14.51
N LEU A 1024 67.83 -53.15 -14.58
CA LEU A 1024 67.21 -53.71 -13.39
C LEU A 1024 68.38 -53.93 -12.42
N ILE A 1025 68.47 -53.07 -11.41
CA ILE A 1025 69.14 -53.44 -10.16
C ILE A 1025 68.03 -54.14 -9.37
N ASP A 1026 68.02 -55.47 -9.46
CA ASP A 1026 67.59 -56.28 -8.32
C ASP A 1026 68.60 -56.02 -7.20
N ASP A 1027 68.09 -55.66 -6.03
CA ASP A 1027 68.75 -55.88 -4.75
C ASP A 1027 67.73 -56.68 -3.92
N ASP A 1028 67.96 -58.00 -3.90
CA ASP A 1028 67.64 -59.04 -2.90
C ASP A 1028 66.34 -58.89 -2.06
N ASP A 1029 65.48 -59.89 -1.89
CA ASP A 1029 65.84 -61.27 -1.57
C ASP A 1029 64.60 -62.21 -1.58
N ILE A 1030 64.90 -63.51 -1.59
CA ILE A 1030 64.02 -64.70 -1.44
C ILE A 1030 63.41 -65.25 -2.75
N GLY A 1031 64.26 -65.98 -3.46
CA GLY A 1031 64.22 -67.43 -3.29
C GLY A 1031 63.52 -68.26 -4.37
N VAL A 1032 64.34 -69.10 -5.00
CA VAL A 1032 64.04 -70.41 -5.60
C VAL A 1032 63.64 -70.41 -7.07
N GLY A 1033 64.60 -70.85 -7.90
CA GLY A 1033 64.38 -72.07 -8.69
C GLY A 1033 64.06 -71.90 -10.16
N SER A 1034 65.10 -72.12 -10.96
CA SER A 1034 65.09 -72.84 -12.23
C SER A 1034 64.31 -72.31 -13.44
N GLU A 1035 65.11 -72.15 -14.48
CA GLU A 1035 64.88 -72.66 -15.83
C GLU A 1035 64.01 -71.82 -16.78
N ARG A 1036 64.76 -71.04 -17.56
CA ARG A 1036 64.51 -70.67 -18.95
C ARG A 1036 63.63 -71.69 -19.68
N TYR A 1037 62.34 -71.38 -19.78
CA TYR A 1037 61.52 -71.69 -20.94
C TYR A 1037 61.40 -70.42 -21.78
N GLY A 1038 61.66 -70.55 -23.08
CA GLY A 1038 61.43 -69.48 -24.04
C GLY A 1038 59.96 -69.08 -24.05
N HIS A 1039 59.69 -67.77 -24.07
CA HIS A 1039 58.37 -67.27 -24.41
C HIS A 1039 58.43 -66.61 -25.79
N GLU A 1040 57.89 -67.38 -26.72
CA GLU A 1040 57.37 -67.04 -28.03
C GLU A 1040 56.82 -65.61 -28.13
N SER A 1041 57.02 -65.00 -29.31
CA SER A 1041 56.21 -63.95 -29.94
C SER A 1041 55.28 -63.15 -29.03
N LYS A 1042 55.55 -61.84 -28.86
CA LYS A 1042 54.50 -60.87 -28.56
C LYS A 1042 53.36 -61.11 -29.57
N ARG A 1043 52.26 -61.72 -29.13
CA ARG A 1043 51.05 -61.87 -29.93
C ARG A 1043 50.40 -60.49 -29.96
N ASP A 1044 50.65 -59.74 -31.03
CA ASP A 1044 49.87 -58.53 -31.32
C ASP A 1044 48.42 -58.98 -31.59
N MET A 1045 47.46 -58.44 -30.84
CA MET A 1045 46.05 -58.81 -31.00
C MET A 1045 45.42 -58.15 -32.23
N GLY A 1046 45.93 -56.98 -32.60
CA GLY A 1046 45.45 -56.20 -33.74
C GLY A 1046 45.71 -54.71 -33.61
N VAL A 1047 45.18 -53.95 -34.56
CA VAL A 1047 45.30 -52.49 -34.64
C VAL A 1047 43.93 -51.86 -34.81
N MET A 1048 43.67 -50.77 -34.08
CA MET A 1048 42.46 -49.96 -34.24
C MET A 1048 42.81 -48.55 -34.73
N ARG A 1049 42.09 -48.08 -35.75
CA ARG A 1049 42.23 -46.73 -36.31
C ARG A 1049 41.04 -45.88 -35.88
N VAL A 1050 41.30 -44.76 -35.20
CA VAL A 1050 40.28 -43.81 -34.70
C VAL A 1050 40.53 -42.44 -35.32
N MET A 1051 39.48 -41.83 -35.88
CA MET A 1051 39.54 -40.52 -36.53
C MET A 1051 38.55 -39.56 -35.89
N ILE A 1052 39.05 -38.46 -35.34
CA ILE A 1052 38.24 -37.45 -34.68
C ILE A 1052 38.41 -36.12 -35.42
N PHE A 1053 37.29 -35.51 -35.81
CA PHE A 1053 37.26 -34.14 -36.32
C PHE A 1053 37.16 -33.17 -35.13
N LEU A 1054 38.01 -32.15 -35.13
CA LEU A 1054 38.06 -31.09 -34.13
C LEU A 1054 37.74 -29.74 -34.81
N PRO A 1055 36.58 -29.13 -34.50
CA PRO A 1055 36.21 -27.85 -35.09
C PRO A 1055 37.19 -26.75 -34.65
N PRO A 1056 37.61 -25.83 -35.54
CA PRO A 1056 36.93 -25.51 -36.79
C PRO A 1056 37.40 -26.31 -38.03
N ARG A 1057 38.57 -26.97 -38.02
CA ARG A 1057 39.13 -27.62 -39.23
C ARG A 1057 40.23 -28.67 -38.98
N TYR A 1058 40.47 -29.06 -37.73
CA TYR A 1058 41.61 -29.87 -37.32
C TYR A 1058 41.22 -31.33 -37.10
N HIS A 1059 42.21 -32.21 -37.01
CA HIS A 1059 42.03 -33.65 -36.94
C HIS A 1059 42.94 -34.28 -35.89
N LEU A 1060 42.40 -35.27 -35.19
CA LEU A 1060 43.13 -36.09 -34.24
C LEU A 1060 42.99 -37.56 -34.66
N LEU A 1061 44.13 -38.20 -34.94
CA LEU A 1061 44.21 -39.55 -35.46
C LEU A 1061 44.92 -40.46 -34.47
N PHE A 1062 44.28 -41.56 -34.08
CA PHE A 1062 44.89 -42.60 -33.26
C PHE A 1062 45.07 -43.89 -34.05
N LEU A 1063 46.28 -44.44 -33.99
CA LEU A 1063 46.59 -45.80 -34.40
C LEU A 1063 46.98 -46.57 -33.13
N MET A 1064 46.04 -47.36 -32.62
CA MET A 1064 46.19 -48.11 -31.37
C MET A 1064 46.62 -49.55 -31.69
N GLU A 1065 47.85 -49.91 -31.36
CA GLU A 1065 48.39 -51.27 -31.53
C GLU A 1065 48.19 -52.03 -30.24
N VAL A 1066 47.22 -52.95 -30.24
CA VAL A 1066 46.74 -53.63 -29.03
C VAL A 1066 47.52 -54.93 -28.86
N GLY A 1067 48.34 -55.01 -27.81
CA GLY A 1067 49.00 -56.24 -27.38
C GLY A 1067 48.30 -56.88 -26.19
N CYS A 1068 48.71 -58.09 -25.79
CA CYS A 1068 48.12 -58.81 -24.66
C CYS A 1068 48.27 -58.11 -23.29
N ALA A 1069 49.28 -57.24 -23.12
CA ALA A 1069 49.62 -56.61 -21.83
C ALA A 1069 49.78 -55.08 -21.90
N SER A 1070 49.97 -54.50 -23.08
CA SER A 1070 50.10 -53.06 -23.28
C SER A 1070 49.60 -52.68 -24.67
N THR A 1071 49.20 -51.43 -24.83
CA THR A 1071 48.75 -50.85 -26.10
C THR A 1071 49.63 -49.65 -26.46
N LEU A 1072 50.18 -49.66 -27.67
CA LEU A 1072 50.95 -48.52 -28.20
C LEU A 1072 50.01 -47.63 -29.02
N VAL A 1073 49.79 -46.40 -28.57
CA VAL A 1073 48.98 -45.41 -29.29
C VAL A 1073 49.91 -44.47 -30.05
N ARG A 1074 49.91 -44.58 -31.37
CA ARG A 1074 50.56 -43.60 -32.26
C ARG A 1074 49.55 -42.52 -32.60
N ILE A 1075 49.91 -41.26 -32.34
CA ILE A 1075 49.03 -40.10 -32.48
C ILE A 1075 49.58 -39.21 -33.59
N ARG A 1076 48.70 -38.81 -34.52
CA ARG A 1076 48.99 -37.76 -35.51
C ARG A 1076 47.92 -36.69 -35.46
N THR A 1077 48.33 -35.42 -35.55
CA THR A 1077 47.42 -34.27 -35.62
C THR A 1077 48.02 -33.17 -36.48
N ASP A 1078 47.16 -32.39 -37.11
CA ASP A 1078 47.50 -31.20 -37.89
C ASP A 1078 47.57 -29.92 -37.03
N HIS A 1079 47.42 -30.05 -35.70
CA HIS A 1079 47.56 -28.95 -34.74
C HIS A 1079 48.19 -29.42 -33.42
N TRP A 1080 49.50 -29.17 -33.29
CA TRP A 1080 50.33 -29.68 -32.19
C TRP A 1080 49.91 -29.27 -30.76
N PRO A 1081 49.35 -28.06 -30.49
CA PRO A 1081 48.94 -27.67 -29.14
C PRO A 1081 47.98 -28.62 -28.43
N TYR A 1082 47.21 -29.44 -29.16
CA TYR A 1082 46.24 -30.34 -28.53
C TYR A 1082 46.86 -31.58 -27.91
N LEU A 1083 48.10 -31.94 -28.29
CA LEU A 1083 48.79 -33.13 -27.77
C LEU A 1083 48.91 -33.12 -26.24
N ALA A 1084 49.01 -31.93 -25.62
CA ALA A 1084 49.06 -31.78 -24.18
C ALA A 1084 47.78 -32.28 -23.48
N TYR A 1085 46.60 -32.05 -24.07
CA TYR A 1085 45.31 -32.46 -23.50
C TYR A 1085 44.96 -33.91 -23.84
N VAL A 1086 45.51 -34.43 -24.95
CA VAL A 1086 45.28 -35.81 -25.39
C VAL A 1086 45.94 -36.82 -24.46
N ASP A 1087 47.08 -36.47 -23.85
CA ASP A 1087 47.76 -37.37 -22.92
C ASP A 1087 46.91 -37.62 -21.65
N GLU A 1088 46.41 -36.54 -21.04
CA GLU A 1088 45.50 -36.60 -19.89
C GLU A 1088 44.17 -37.31 -20.23
N TYR A 1089 43.65 -37.09 -21.45
CA TYR A 1089 42.46 -37.80 -21.92
C TYR A 1089 42.70 -39.31 -22.04
N LEU A 1090 43.82 -39.75 -22.61
CA LEU A 1090 44.12 -41.17 -22.76
C LEU A 1090 44.37 -41.85 -21.41
N GLU A 1091 44.97 -41.17 -20.44
CA GLU A 1091 45.10 -41.68 -19.06
C GLU A 1091 43.74 -41.78 -18.35
N ALA A 1092 42.89 -40.77 -18.46
CA ALA A 1092 41.55 -40.77 -17.87
C ALA A 1092 40.59 -41.77 -18.54
N LEU A 1093 40.82 -42.09 -19.82
CA LEU A 1093 40.02 -43.05 -20.57
C LEU A 1093 40.11 -44.47 -19.98
N ILE A 1094 41.22 -44.79 -19.31
CA ILE A 1094 41.49 -46.13 -18.74
C ILE A 1094 41.41 -46.20 -17.22
N SER A 1095 41.24 -45.06 -16.54
CA SER A 1095 41.02 -44.96 -15.09
C SER A 1095 39.56 -45.16 -14.73
#